data_AF-A0A0Q3MSB9-F1
#
_entry.id   AF-A0A0Q3MSB9-F1
#
_cell.length_a   1.000
_cell.length_b   1.000
_cell.length_c   1.000
_cell.angle_alpha   90.00
_cell.angle_beta   90.00
_cell.angle_gamma   90.00
#
_symmetry.space_group_name_H-M   'P 1'
#
loop_
_entity.id
_entity.type
_entity.pdbx_description
1 polymer ?
#
loop_
_entity_poly.entity_id
_entity_poly.type
_entity_poly.pdbx_seq_one_letter_code
_entity_poly.pdbx_strand_id
1 'polypeptide(L)'
;MGYHHLLVVSTPAQPPPPRLSLFSRSPRGAVTASASHDGARLSASAATRRRVVLLVGVSVLPLLRLRDTAAAAHPSAADLVTDRMDFHKTEGMQPEKPLAEPPQPEVNGPSPGNPFVDLLNAIAVIASGVLAGLLGTSQREKKALQSTISFMEIKLAENEAAMSLLRESYEKRLLDEQAALKKQTRMFQDEEASLLDQLNSTKRTVTSLKEKVIYERELVEQLKHEIYQLENSFAQAEEAKHMLEGKLSEKLEALAILHDKVNLLSQDLNDKEKLIRELSSSLSSKESEYQSLHLIYSQTEGCLEHANSRIEQLEKDVLAAKDDIKSKISLVDSLNEEVQRLYAAKSEAGEKISELTKQYAELGAASEMRASRDSELLFDKDSQFSQLEEKLSSALSDSRKDRAIIAELNIELEANRTVLDNEVEARKSVSDLIQFTEEVLKESRNEVSKLSEELNGVNISNQDLTTQILKFTNESIEVKQALTNKVEEAESVSKALSGELASTREILEKSQEDLEAASNQLVSTTEAHDELNKELLDAYKKLESTTNDLVRERKINATLNRELEAIVKQSLVDSEARRTLQADLNEATISLNEVSESTLLLSNKLGSSNSMISNIREDKKMLSEALVEQKKSTAEAQKNMADAQNLIQSLGVQREKFEMSSKKLEEELATAKGEILCLRRQISAIGSQDPNSLLETSVAPNFSQPSKQQHVNYRTDAGAHRSAKKIYRRKDRPAR
;
A
#
# COMPACT_ATOMS: atom_id res chain seq x y z
N MET A 1 -86.02 -34.25 -51.77
CA MET A 1 -85.81 -33.80 -50.38
C MET A 1 -84.35 -34.03 -50.02
N GLY A 2 -83.64 -33.01 -49.52
CA GLY A 2 -82.34 -33.19 -48.83
C GLY A 2 -81.20 -33.83 -49.62
N TYR A 3 -80.80 -33.27 -50.77
CA TYR A 3 -79.52 -33.61 -51.41
C TYR A 3 -78.43 -32.62 -50.99
N HIS A 4 -77.33 -33.10 -50.42
CA HIS A 4 -76.04 -32.41 -50.41
C HIS A 4 -74.91 -33.43 -50.58
N HIS A 5 -73.97 -33.12 -51.47
CA HIS A 5 -72.76 -33.92 -51.69
C HIS A 5 -71.75 -33.71 -50.56
N LEU A 6 -70.97 -34.76 -50.27
CA LEU A 6 -69.58 -34.60 -49.83
C LEU A 6 -68.70 -35.67 -50.50
N LEU A 7 -68.30 -35.39 -51.74
CA LEU A 7 -67.10 -35.98 -52.31
C LEU A 7 -65.89 -35.23 -51.71
N VAL A 8 -64.94 -35.96 -51.15
CA VAL A 8 -63.59 -35.45 -50.88
C VAL A 8 -62.63 -36.33 -51.65
N VAL A 9 -61.83 -35.71 -52.52
CA VAL A 9 -61.01 -36.39 -53.54
C VAL A 9 -59.58 -35.87 -53.44
N SER A 10 -58.63 -36.81 -53.47
CA SER A 10 -57.19 -36.63 -53.70
C SER A 10 -56.38 -35.72 -52.77
N THR A 11 -55.25 -36.26 -52.27
CA THR A 11 -53.92 -35.84 -52.76
C THR A 11 -52.80 -36.79 -52.27
N PRO A 12 -52.11 -37.50 -53.17
CA PRO A 12 -50.82 -38.13 -52.93
C PRO A 12 -49.67 -37.42 -53.70
N ALA A 13 -48.41 -37.71 -53.32
CA ALA A 13 -47.18 -37.34 -54.07
C ALA A 13 -46.92 -35.80 -54.22
N GLN A 14 -45.75 -35.25 -54.57
CA GLN A 14 -44.33 -35.65 -54.57
C GLN A 14 -43.47 -34.33 -54.55
N PRO A 15 -42.11 -34.36 -54.63
CA PRO A 15 -41.23 -33.16 -54.55
C PRO A 15 -40.76 -32.75 -55.99
N PRO A 16 -39.52 -32.25 -56.32
CA PRO A 16 -38.42 -31.69 -55.53
C PRO A 16 -37.94 -30.25 -55.98
N PRO A 17 -36.83 -29.96 -56.72
CA PRO A 17 -36.07 -28.70 -56.56
C PRO A 17 -35.96 -27.90 -57.91
N PRO A 18 -34.94 -27.04 -58.16
CA PRO A 18 -33.58 -27.51 -58.48
C PRO A 18 -32.40 -26.63 -57.99
N ARG A 19 -31.18 -27.11 -58.23
CA ARG A 19 -29.89 -26.38 -58.10
C ARG A 19 -29.66 -25.43 -59.29
N LEU A 20 -28.58 -24.64 -59.19
CA LEU A 20 -27.53 -24.30 -60.21
C LEU A 20 -27.21 -22.78 -60.23
N SER A 21 -26.01 -22.27 -60.58
CA SER A 21 -24.60 -22.71 -60.44
C SER A 21 -23.66 -21.69 -61.11
N LEU A 22 -22.34 -21.78 -60.87
CA LEU A 22 -21.23 -21.32 -61.74
C LEU A 22 -20.86 -19.81 -61.79
N PHE A 23 -19.64 -19.60 -62.31
CA PHE A 23 -18.93 -18.35 -62.63
C PHE A 23 -18.54 -17.46 -61.43
N SER A 24 -17.30 -17.39 -60.94
CA SER A 24 -15.93 -17.40 -61.52
C SER A 24 -15.49 -16.09 -62.18
N ARG A 25 -14.62 -15.32 -61.49
CA ARG A 25 -13.34 -14.79 -62.04
C ARG A 25 -12.50 -14.01 -61.01
N SER A 26 -11.27 -14.48 -60.82
CA SER A 26 -10.07 -13.64 -60.66
C SER A 26 -9.56 -13.26 -62.09
N PRO A 27 -8.42 -12.55 -62.35
CA PRO A 27 -7.30 -12.23 -61.46
C PRO A 27 -6.57 -10.86 -61.69
N ARG A 28 -5.41 -10.70 -61.01
CA ARG A 28 -4.29 -9.72 -61.24
C ARG A 28 -4.58 -8.25 -60.84
N GLY A 29 -3.59 -7.46 -60.43
CA GLY A 29 -2.13 -7.68 -60.22
C GLY A 29 -1.57 -6.73 -59.13
N ALA A 30 -0.42 -6.98 -58.50
CA ALA A 30 0.96 -6.85 -59.03
C ALA A 30 1.39 -5.35 -59.17
N VAL A 31 2.63 -4.87 -58.99
CA VAL A 31 4.02 -5.40 -58.75
C VAL A 31 4.91 -4.12 -58.53
N THR A 32 6.00 -3.95 -57.77
CA THR A 32 6.92 -4.67 -56.83
C THR A 32 7.81 -3.59 -56.13
N ALA A 33 8.67 -3.82 -55.12
CA ALA A 33 8.76 -4.76 -53.98
C ALA A 33 10.08 -4.47 -53.22
N SER A 34 10.20 -4.82 -51.93
CA SER A 34 11.43 -4.72 -51.11
C SER A 34 11.24 -5.49 -49.79
N ALA A 35 12.27 -6.03 -49.12
CA ALA A 35 13.69 -6.20 -49.46
C ALA A 35 14.27 -7.48 -48.78
N SER A 36 15.58 -7.71 -48.94
CA SER A 36 16.41 -8.74 -48.28
C SER A 36 17.40 -8.08 -47.29
N HIS A 37 18.28 -8.74 -46.53
CA HIS A 37 18.82 -10.11 -46.51
C HIS A 37 19.35 -10.43 -45.09
N ASP A 38 19.45 -11.70 -44.70
CA ASP A 38 20.42 -12.16 -43.69
C ASP A 38 20.80 -13.65 -43.92
N GLY A 39 21.93 -14.11 -43.38
CA GLY A 39 22.26 -15.53 -43.26
C GLY A 39 23.74 -15.95 -43.34
N ALA A 40 24.28 -16.48 -42.24
CA ALA A 40 25.39 -17.46 -42.21
C ALA A 40 25.31 -18.26 -40.88
N ARG A 41 24.87 -19.53 -40.89
CA ARG A 41 25.68 -20.76 -41.02
C ARG A 41 26.69 -21.02 -39.89
N LEU A 42 26.48 -22.12 -39.15
CA LEU A 42 27.24 -23.37 -39.33
C LEU A 42 26.53 -24.57 -38.65
N SER A 43 27.06 -25.79 -38.84
CA SER A 43 26.43 -27.06 -38.44
C SER A 43 27.48 -28.13 -38.14
N ALA A 44 27.25 -29.01 -37.16
CA ALA A 44 27.43 -30.47 -37.28
C ALA A 44 27.22 -31.26 -35.96
N SER A 45 26.42 -32.32 -36.07
CA SER A 45 26.21 -33.42 -35.11
C SER A 45 27.48 -34.19 -34.72
N ALA A 46 27.52 -34.74 -33.49
CA ALA A 46 27.86 -36.15 -33.22
C ALA A 46 27.51 -36.58 -31.77
N ALA A 47 27.47 -37.88 -31.48
CA ALA A 47 27.08 -38.43 -30.18
C ALA A 47 27.97 -39.60 -29.70
N THR A 48 28.10 -39.81 -28.38
CA THR A 48 28.33 -41.10 -27.68
C THR A 48 28.06 -40.88 -26.17
N ARG A 49 27.43 -41.73 -25.34
CA ARG A 49 27.10 -43.18 -25.28
C ARG A 49 28.07 -44.03 -24.45
N ARG A 50 27.75 -44.23 -23.15
CA ARG A 50 27.86 -45.50 -22.38
C ARG A 50 27.09 -45.41 -21.04
N ARG A 51 26.90 -46.55 -20.37
CA ARG A 51 26.14 -46.77 -19.11
C ARG A 51 27.04 -47.53 -18.09
N VAL A 52 26.45 -47.95 -16.95
CA VAL A 52 26.84 -49.04 -16.02
C VAL A 52 27.45 -48.57 -14.67
N VAL A 53 27.22 -49.19 -13.49
CA VAL A 53 25.99 -49.71 -12.80
C VAL A 53 26.33 -50.34 -11.41
N LEU A 54 25.43 -50.18 -10.41
CA LEU A 54 25.22 -50.99 -9.18
C LEU A 54 26.21 -51.04 -7.98
N LEU A 55 25.60 -51.36 -6.81
CA LEU A 55 26.11 -51.92 -5.53
C LEU A 55 27.07 -51.03 -4.68
N VAL A 56 26.77 -50.66 -3.42
CA VAL A 56 26.46 -51.42 -2.16
C VAL A 56 27.73 -51.89 -1.42
N GLY A 57 27.87 -51.45 -0.16
CA GLY A 57 28.86 -51.90 0.82
C GLY A 57 28.61 -51.28 2.19
N VAL A 58 28.58 -52.09 3.26
CA VAL A 58 28.29 -51.69 4.64
C VAL A 58 29.34 -52.31 5.58
N SER A 59 29.62 -51.62 6.71
CA SER A 59 30.49 -52.01 7.85
C SER A 59 31.99 -52.20 7.51
N VAL A 60 32.95 -51.87 8.40
CA VAL A 60 33.31 -52.57 9.64
C VAL A 60 34.24 -51.68 10.52
N LEU A 61 34.05 -51.71 11.84
CA LEU A 61 34.98 -51.23 12.91
C LEU A 61 35.93 -52.37 13.32
N PRO A 62 37.10 -52.18 14.00
CA PRO A 62 37.40 -51.20 15.06
C PRO A 62 38.82 -50.55 14.92
N LEU A 63 39.42 -49.74 15.81
CA LEU A 63 39.79 -50.01 17.22
C LEU A 63 40.24 -48.76 18.04
N LEU A 64 39.88 -48.79 19.33
CA LEU A 64 40.61 -48.30 20.52
C LEU A 64 40.86 -46.79 20.79
N ARG A 65 40.09 -46.29 21.79
CA ARG A 65 40.56 -45.55 23.02
C ARG A 65 41.13 -44.13 22.86
N LEU A 66 40.99 -43.21 23.83
CA LEU A 66 40.27 -43.18 25.13
C LEU A 66 39.23 -42.04 25.10
N ARG A 67 38.00 -42.23 25.60
CA ARG A 67 37.57 -42.13 27.02
C ARG A 67 37.52 -40.67 27.53
N ASP A 68 36.36 -40.00 27.46
CA ASP A 68 35.35 -39.77 28.54
C ASP A 68 35.81 -38.75 29.61
N THR A 69 35.01 -37.89 30.26
CA THR A 69 33.62 -37.38 30.16
C THR A 69 33.59 -36.12 31.06
N ALA A 70 33.11 -34.94 30.65
CA ALA A 70 31.72 -34.51 30.45
C ALA A 70 30.94 -34.17 31.75
N ALA A 71 29.81 -33.47 31.59
CA ALA A 71 28.87 -32.97 32.62
C ALA A 71 29.37 -31.79 33.51
N ALA A 72 28.52 -30.85 33.98
CA ALA A 72 27.16 -30.46 33.56
C ALA A 72 26.74 -29.12 34.22
N ALA A 73 25.54 -28.64 33.86
CA ALA A 73 24.66 -27.71 34.60
C ALA A 73 24.97 -26.19 34.62
N HIS A 74 23.98 -25.42 34.17
CA HIS A 74 23.65 -24.06 34.65
C HIS A 74 22.73 -24.18 35.91
N PRO A 75 22.10 -23.12 36.48
CA PRO A 75 22.25 -21.67 36.28
C PRO A 75 22.25 -20.82 37.59
N SER A 76 22.28 -19.48 37.43
CA SER A 76 21.55 -18.47 38.25
C SER A 76 22.01 -18.09 39.68
N ALA A 77 21.88 -16.79 39.97
CA ALA A 77 21.62 -16.16 41.29
C ALA A 77 22.65 -16.33 42.44
N ALA A 78 22.59 -15.57 43.54
CA ALA A 78 22.30 -14.13 43.73
C ALA A 78 22.68 -13.72 45.17
N ASP A 79 23.20 -12.49 45.31
CA ASP A 79 23.06 -11.56 46.46
C ASP A 79 23.54 -11.89 47.92
N LEU A 80 23.84 -10.80 48.64
CA LEU A 80 23.79 -10.57 50.11
C LEU A 80 24.37 -11.55 51.17
N VAL A 81 25.56 -11.18 51.69
CA VAL A 81 25.83 -10.74 53.10
C VAL A 81 25.87 -11.74 54.30
N THR A 82 26.80 -11.45 55.24
CA THR A 82 27.02 -12.03 56.62
C THR A 82 27.51 -13.50 56.73
N ASP A 83 28.27 -13.95 57.74
CA ASP A 83 28.74 -13.33 59.02
C ASP A 83 30.12 -13.90 59.52
N ARG A 84 30.73 -13.21 60.51
CA ARG A 84 31.58 -13.68 61.65
C ARG A 84 33.00 -14.33 61.51
N MET A 85 33.88 -13.80 62.39
CA MET A 85 34.87 -14.47 63.30
C MET A 85 36.02 -15.30 62.69
N ASP A 86 37.27 -15.30 63.20
CA ASP A 86 38.03 -14.52 64.22
C ASP A 86 39.51 -14.47 63.73
N PHE A 87 40.47 -13.64 64.18
CA PHE A 87 40.96 -13.36 65.55
C PHE A 87 41.71 -11.99 65.64
N HIS A 88 41.72 -11.39 66.84
CA HIS A 88 42.76 -10.56 67.52
C HIS A 88 44.07 -10.23 66.75
N LYS A 89 44.64 -9.01 66.70
CA LYS A 89 44.64 -7.77 67.54
C LYS A 89 45.22 -7.88 68.97
N THR A 90 46.19 -6.98 69.26
CA THR A 90 46.45 -6.18 70.51
C THR A 90 47.95 -6.30 70.88
N GLU A 91 48.82 -5.27 70.71
CA GLU A 91 49.03 -4.06 71.55
C GLU A 91 49.66 -4.37 72.94
N GLY A 92 50.70 -3.64 73.37
CA GLY A 92 51.42 -3.89 74.63
C GLY A 92 52.49 -2.83 74.98
N MET A 93 52.64 -2.53 76.28
CA MET A 93 53.39 -1.36 76.81
C MET A 93 54.72 -1.76 77.51
N GLN A 94 55.45 -0.77 78.03
CA GLN A 94 56.62 -0.85 78.95
C GLN A 94 56.25 -1.53 80.33
N PRO A 95 57.14 -1.70 81.36
CA PRO A 95 58.51 -1.16 81.58
C PRO A 95 59.54 -2.09 82.31
N GLU A 96 60.59 -1.46 82.88
CA GLU A 96 61.43 -1.85 84.05
C GLU A 96 62.85 -2.47 83.87
N LYS A 97 63.67 -2.26 84.92
CA LYS A 97 65.06 -2.72 85.13
C LYS A 97 65.07 -4.10 85.84
N PRO A 98 66.16 -4.91 85.79
CA PRO A 98 67.24 -4.74 86.78
C PRO A 98 68.69 -5.09 86.35
N LEU A 99 69.63 -4.31 86.89
CA LEU A 99 70.86 -4.72 87.62
C LEU A 99 71.43 -6.16 87.43
N ALA A 100 72.67 -6.27 86.93
CA ALA A 100 73.68 -7.26 87.37
C ALA A 100 75.12 -6.87 86.96
N GLU A 101 76.04 -6.90 87.93
CA GLU A 101 77.50 -6.70 87.85
C GLU A 101 78.21 -7.96 88.40
N PRO A 102 79.56 -8.06 88.42
CA PRO A 102 80.57 -7.41 87.57
C PRO A 102 81.32 -8.49 86.74
N PRO A 103 82.46 -9.15 87.10
CA PRO A 103 83.57 -8.86 88.04
C PRO A 103 84.91 -8.49 87.36
N GLN A 104 85.86 -7.98 88.15
CA GLN A 104 87.32 -8.06 87.93
C GLN A 104 87.92 -9.10 88.91
N PRO A 105 89.18 -9.58 88.77
CA PRO A 105 90.40 -8.83 89.16
C PRO A 105 91.54 -9.05 88.12
N GLU A 106 92.86 -8.84 88.29
CA GLU A 106 93.81 -8.59 89.41
C GLU A 106 94.81 -7.50 88.94
N VAL A 107 95.28 -6.53 89.74
CA VAL A 107 96.24 -6.65 90.88
C VAL A 107 97.54 -7.39 90.52
N ASN A 108 98.63 -6.63 90.34
CA ASN A 108 99.96 -7.03 90.81
C ASN A 108 100.90 -5.82 90.93
N GLY A 109 101.74 -5.82 91.97
CA GLY A 109 102.85 -4.88 92.14
C GLY A 109 104.13 -5.37 91.44
N PRO A 110 105.34 -4.85 91.77
CA PRO A 110 105.74 -4.57 93.16
C PRO A 110 106.36 -3.18 93.43
N SER A 111 106.41 -2.81 94.71
CA SER A 111 107.40 -1.88 95.26
C SER A 111 108.61 -2.69 95.77
N PRO A 112 109.84 -2.15 95.70
CA PRO A 112 110.34 -1.41 96.86
C PRO A 112 111.08 -0.10 96.46
N GLY A 113 111.28 0.88 97.34
CA GLY A 113 110.81 1.01 98.72
C GLY A 113 111.68 2.02 99.48
N ASN A 114 111.08 2.92 100.26
CA ASN A 114 111.82 3.83 101.15
C ASN A 114 112.09 3.16 102.51
N PRO A 115 113.33 3.23 103.03
CA PRO A 115 113.58 2.99 104.44
C PRO A 115 114.24 4.20 105.13
N PHE A 116 113.88 4.41 106.39
CA PHE A 116 114.51 5.33 107.37
C PHE A 116 114.52 6.84 107.06
N VAL A 117 113.44 7.50 107.47
CA VAL A 117 113.62 8.58 108.45
C VAL A 117 113.89 7.90 109.79
N ASP A 118 115.13 7.92 110.27
CA ASP A 118 115.46 7.82 111.71
C ASP A 118 116.98 7.98 111.97
N LEU A 119 117.38 9.18 112.39
CA LEU A 119 118.17 9.34 113.62
C LEU A 119 118.07 10.79 114.12
N LEU A 120 117.27 11.00 115.16
CA LEU A 120 117.13 12.27 115.86
C LEU A 120 117.96 12.28 117.15
N ASN A 121 118.81 13.31 117.30
CA ASN A 121 119.38 13.83 118.56
C ASN A 121 120.41 13.00 119.38
N ALA A 122 121.09 13.76 120.27
CA ALA A 122 122.01 13.36 121.36
C ALA A 122 123.42 12.90 120.89
N ILE A 123 124.55 13.18 121.58
CA ILE A 123 124.87 13.79 122.89
C ILE A 123 126.05 14.77 122.69
N ALA A 124 125.90 16.10 122.87
CA ALA A 124 126.16 16.92 124.07
C ALA A 124 127.65 17.18 124.49
N VAL A 125 128.02 18.47 124.45
CA VAL A 125 128.83 19.30 125.39
C VAL A 125 129.84 18.63 126.36
N ILE A 126 131.10 19.14 126.41
CA ILE A 126 131.84 19.45 127.66
C ILE A 126 133.13 20.29 127.44
N ALA A 127 133.52 21.06 128.48
CA ALA A 127 134.82 21.71 128.77
C ALA A 127 135.39 22.85 127.88
N SER A 128 135.51 24.03 128.51
CA SER A 128 136.63 24.97 128.32
C SER A 128 137.74 24.65 129.35
N GLY A 129 139.01 24.99 129.10
CA GLY A 129 140.11 24.72 130.04
C GLY A 129 141.47 25.31 129.65
N VAL A 130 141.81 26.47 130.23
CA VAL A 130 143.12 27.15 130.10
C VAL A 130 144.20 26.43 130.93
N LEU A 131 145.45 26.40 130.44
CA LEU A 131 146.64 26.55 131.30
C LEU A 131 147.89 26.93 130.48
N ALA A 132 148.87 27.55 131.14
CA ALA A 132 150.10 28.06 130.54
C ALA A 132 151.30 27.92 131.49
N GLY A 133 152.51 27.88 130.90
CA GLY A 133 153.77 28.12 131.60
C GLY A 133 154.69 26.91 131.77
N LEU A 134 155.92 27.03 131.27
CA LEU A 134 157.08 27.18 132.15
C LEU A 134 158.26 27.84 131.39
N LEU A 135 159.16 28.48 132.14
CA LEU A 135 160.45 29.00 131.65
C LEU A 135 161.58 28.15 132.24
N GLY A 136 162.67 27.89 131.50
CA GLY A 136 163.84 27.23 132.08
C GLY A 136 164.90 26.74 131.08
N THR A 137 166.06 27.41 131.09
CA THR A 137 167.39 27.02 130.57
C THR A 137 167.68 25.49 130.52
N SER A 138 168.47 24.95 129.57
CA SER A 138 169.81 25.44 129.24
C SER A 138 170.39 25.00 127.86
N GLN A 139 170.93 25.99 127.17
CA GLN A 139 171.67 26.03 125.90
C GLN A 139 172.69 24.88 125.62
N ARG A 140 172.30 23.83 124.87
CA ARG A 140 173.28 22.99 124.10
C ARG A 140 172.78 22.24 122.84
N GLU A 141 171.48 22.09 122.61
CA GLU A 141 170.92 21.10 121.65
C GLU A 141 170.85 21.54 120.16
N LYS A 142 171.56 22.60 119.78
CA LYS A 142 171.33 23.36 118.53
C LYS A 142 171.57 22.61 117.20
N LYS A 143 172.06 21.36 117.22
CA LYS A 143 172.35 20.57 116.00
C LYS A 143 171.27 19.56 115.59
N ALA A 144 170.41 19.09 116.50
CA ALA A 144 169.38 18.09 116.15
C ALA A 144 168.22 18.71 115.37
N LEU A 145 167.73 19.88 115.83
CA LEU A 145 166.54 20.57 115.31
C LEU A 145 166.64 20.98 113.82
N GLN A 146 167.85 21.15 113.29
CA GLN A 146 168.02 21.63 111.91
C GLN A 146 167.66 20.58 110.85
N SER A 147 167.78 19.28 111.15
CA SER A 147 167.43 18.21 110.21
C SER A 147 165.94 17.90 110.15
N THR A 148 165.15 18.34 111.13
CA THR A 148 163.68 18.19 111.13
C THR A 148 162.96 19.27 110.34
N ILE A 149 163.58 20.45 110.15
CA ILE A 149 162.98 21.59 109.45
C ILE A 149 162.91 21.32 107.93
N SER A 150 164.00 20.87 107.32
CA SER A 150 164.06 20.62 105.87
C SER A 150 163.12 19.51 105.39
N PHE A 151 162.79 18.53 106.23
CA PHE A 151 161.76 17.53 105.93
C PHE A 151 160.35 18.14 105.88
N MET A 152 160.07 19.14 106.72
CA MET A 152 158.78 19.85 106.70
C MET A 152 158.64 20.75 105.47
N GLU A 153 159.72 21.40 105.02
CA GLU A 153 159.72 22.24 103.80
C GLU A 153 159.34 21.43 102.55
N ILE A 154 159.91 20.23 102.38
CA ILE A 154 159.59 19.35 101.25
C ILE A 154 158.11 18.95 101.27
N LYS A 155 157.58 18.53 102.43
CA LYS A 155 156.16 18.20 102.57
C LYS A 155 155.21 19.40 102.42
N LEU A 156 155.67 20.61 102.70
CA LEU A 156 154.89 21.83 102.47
C LEU A 156 154.72 22.08 100.97
N ALA A 157 155.81 22.03 100.20
CA ALA A 157 155.79 22.21 98.75
C ALA A 157 154.99 21.12 98.02
N GLU A 158 155.07 19.87 98.49
CA GLU A 158 154.30 18.75 97.93
C GLU A 158 152.78 18.90 98.19
N ASN A 159 152.40 19.38 99.38
CA ASN A 159 151.00 19.76 99.67
C ASN A 159 150.53 20.98 98.85
N GLU A 160 151.39 21.96 98.62
CA GLU A 160 151.07 23.16 97.83
C GLU A 160 150.81 22.79 96.36
N ALA A 161 151.63 21.91 95.78
CA ALA A 161 151.41 21.36 94.44
C ALA A 161 150.08 20.57 94.34
N ALA A 162 149.78 19.72 95.34
CA ALA A 162 148.52 18.98 95.40
C ALA A 162 147.29 19.90 95.54
N MET A 163 147.39 20.94 96.36
CA MET A 163 146.34 21.96 96.52
C MET A 163 146.12 22.80 95.25
N SER A 164 147.17 23.04 94.47
CA SER A 164 147.08 23.74 93.18
C SER A 164 146.30 22.93 92.14
N LEU A 165 146.68 21.66 91.93
CA LEU A 165 145.96 20.74 91.04
C LEU A 165 144.50 20.53 91.48
N LEU A 166 144.25 20.47 92.79
CA LEU A 166 142.90 20.36 93.32
C LEU A 166 142.05 21.60 92.98
N ARG A 167 142.60 22.81 93.14
CA ARG A 167 141.94 24.06 92.73
C ARG A 167 141.63 24.08 91.23
N GLU A 168 142.60 23.78 90.38
CA GLU A 168 142.42 23.72 88.92
C GLU A 168 141.30 22.74 88.54
N SER A 169 141.22 21.58 89.20
CA SER A 169 140.17 20.57 88.97
C SER A 169 138.77 21.02 89.41
N TYR A 170 138.67 21.89 90.42
CA TYR A 170 137.40 22.49 90.86
C TYR A 170 136.98 23.67 89.99
N GLU A 171 137.92 24.54 89.62
CA GLU A 171 137.67 25.68 88.74
C GLU A 171 137.19 25.21 87.36
N LYS A 172 137.85 24.19 86.78
CA LYS A 172 137.40 23.55 85.55
C LYS A 172 135.99 22.96 85.68
N ARG A 173 135.69 22.25 86.78
CA ARG A 173 134.35 21.69 87.03
C ARG A 173 133.28 22.78 87.10
N LEU A 174 133.58 23.90 87.75
CA LEU A 174 132.67 25.04 87.86
C LEU A 174 132.36 25.67 86.48
N LEU A 175 133.37 25.77 85.61
CA LEU A 175 133.23 26.24 84.24
C LEU A 175 132.44 25.25 83.35
N ASP A 176 132.72 23.95 83.47
CA ASP A 176 131.99 22.89 82.76
C ASP A 176 130.51 22.85 83.19
N GLU A 177 130.22 23.02 84.49
CA GLU A 177 128.87 23.11 85.05
C GLU A 177 128.14 24.39 84.60
N GLN A 178 128.81 25.55 84.62
CA GLN A 178 128.25 26.81 84.09
C GLN A 178 127.96 26.70 82.58
N ALA A 179 128.80 26.02 81.81
CA ALA A 179 128.57 25.75 80.39
C ALA A 179 127.39 24.79 80.17
N ALA A 180 127.25 23.75 81.01
CA ALA A 180 126.13 22.82 80.96
C ALA A 180 124.79 23.52 81.25
N LEU A 181 124.71 24.31 82.33
CA LEU A 181 123.52 25.10 82.66
C LEU A 181 123.16 26.07 81.52
N LYS A 182 124.14 26.81 80.98
CA LYS A 182 123.93 27.75 79.87
C LYS A 182 123.49 27.05 78.58
N LYS A 183 123.90 25.80 78.34
CA LYS A 183 123.41 24.95 77.25
C LYS A 183 121.96 24.53 77.49
N GLN A 184 121.61 24.13 78.72
CA GLN A 184 120.24 23.73 79.08
C GLN A 184 119.26 24.92 78.99
N THR A 185 119.64 26.12 79.43
CA THR A 185 118.81 27.33 79.27
C THR A 185 118.52 27.62 77.79
N ARG A 186 119.51 27.44 76.91
CA ARG A 186 119.30 27.60 75.46
C ARG A 186 118.34 26.57 74.89
N MET A 187 118.51 25.29 75.25
CA MET A 187 117.57 24.25 74.82
C MET A 187 116.12 24.56 75.23
N PHE A 188 115.88 24.99 76.47
CA PHE A 188 114.54 25.39 76.90
C PHE A 188 114.01 26.64 76.16
N GLN A 189 114.88 27.60 75.80
CA GLN A 189 114.48 28.79 75.01
C GLN A 189 114.19 28.43 73.55
N ASP A 190 114.96 27.53 72.95
CA ASP A 190 114.73 27.02 71.58
C ASP A 190 113.46 26.14 71.53
N GLU A 191 113.20 25.35 72.58
CA GLU A 191 111.96 24.59 72.77
C GLU A 191 110.75 25.50 72.99
N GLU A 192 110.85 26.54 73.83
CA GLU A 192 109.80 27.54 74.05
C GLU A 192 109.46 28.29 72.76
N ALA A 193 110.47 28.71 71.99
CA ALA A 193 110.29 29.33 70.68
C ALA A 193 109.62 28.37 69.67
N SER A 194 110.05 27.10 69.62
CA SER A 194 109.44 26.08 68.76
C SER A 194 107.98 25.79 69.13
N LEU A 195 107.66 25.71 70.43
CA LEU A 195 106.29 25.56 70.92
C LEU A 195 105.44 26.81 70.65
N LEU A 196 106.01 28.01 70.75
CA LEU A 196 105.33 29.26 70.40
C LEU A 196 105.03 29.34 68.90
N ASP A 197 105.94 28.90 68.03
CA ASP A 197 105.69 28.83 66.59
C ASP A 197 104.73 27.70 66.20
N GLN A 198 104.74 26.56 66.89
CA GLN A 198 103.69 25.54 66.76
C GLN A 198 102.33 26.07 67.22
N LEU A 199 102.27 26.83 68.32
CA LEU A 199 101.05 27.48 68.81
C LEU A 199 100.56 28.55 67.82
N ASN A 200 101.45 29.34 67.24
CA ASN A 200 101.11 30.32 66.21
C ASN A 200 100.66 29.65 64.89
N SER A 201 101.29 28.53 64.51
CA SER A 201 100.90 27.73 63.34
C SER A 201 99.53 27.09 63.51
N THR A 202 99.29 26.39 64.63
CA THR A 202 97.98 25.80 64.96
C THR A 202 96.90 26.86 65.15
N LYS A 203 97.22 28.03 65.69
CA LYS A 203 96.29 29.17 65.75
C LYS A 203 95.88 29.66 64.35
N ARG A 204 96.83 29.74 63.40
CA ARG A 204 96.55 30.10 61.99
C ARG A 204 95.72 29.04 61.27
N THR A 205 95.97 27.74 61.50
CA THR A 205 95.15 26.68 60.92
C THR A 205 93.75 26.65 61.53
N VAL A 206 93.61 26.88 62.84
CA VAL A 206 92.31 27.01 63.52
C VAL A 206 91.52 28.21 63.02
N THR A 207 92.12 29.38 62.75
CA THR A 207 91.39 30.50 62.16
C THR A 207 90.94 30.18 60.73
N SER A 208 91.80 29.60 59.90
CA SER A 208 91.42 29.20 58.53
C SER A 208 90.34 28.12 58.49
N LEU A 209 90.38 27.16 59.42
CA LEU A 209 89.32 26.16 59.58
C LEU A 209 88.01 26.79 60.06
N LYS A 210 88.06 27.77 60.98
CA LYS A 210 86.87 28.51 61.42
C LYS A 210 86.23 29.31 60.28
N GLU A 211 87.03 29.95 59.44
CA GLU A 211 86.57 30.66 58.24
C GLU A 211 85.91 29.71 57.23
N LYS A 212 86.52 28.54 56.98
CA LYS A 212 85.93 27.47 56.16
C LYS A 212 84.60 26.97 56.72
N VAL A 213 84.51 26.71 58.02
CA VAL A 213 83.26 26.27 58.70
C VAL A 213 82.17 27.34 58.68
N ILE A 214 82.51 28.63 58.55
CA ILE A 214 81.53 29.70 58.32
C ILE A 214 81.05 29.66 56.86
N TYR A 215 81.97 29.60 55.89
CA TYR A 215 81.63 29.50 54.47
C TYR A 215 80.81 28.25 54.12
N GLU A 216 81.20 27.08 54.65
CA GLU A 216 80.47 25.82 54.50
C GLU A 216 79.05 25.90 55.11
N ARG A 217 78.88 26.65 56.21
CA ARG A 217 77.56 26.89 56.81
C ARG A 217 76.71 27.81 55.94
N GLU A 218 77.28 28.89 55.41
CA GLU A 218 76.59 29.79 54.49
C GLU A 218 76.14 29.05 53.22
N LEU A 219 77.00 28.19 52.66
CA LEU A 219 76.68 27.30 51.55
C LEU A 219 75.58 26.29 51.91
N VAL A 220 75.60 25.71 53.12
CA VAL A 220 74.55 24.79 53.59
C VAL A 220 73.19 25.49 53.74
N GLU A 221 73.14 26.73 54.24
CA GLU A 221 71.86 27.47 54.29
C GLU A 221 71.39 27.93 52.90
N GLN A 222 72.29 28.24 51.97
CA GLN A 222 71.94 28.48 50.55
C GLN A 222 71.34 27.21 49.92
N LEU A 223 72.02 26.06 50.05
CA LEU A 223 71.53 24.78 49.53
C LEU A 223 70.20 24.35 50.17
N LYS A 224 69.98 24.58 51.47
CA LYS A 224 68.67 24.38 52.10
C LYS A 224 67.59 25.27 51.50
N HIS A 225 67.90 26.52 51.19
CA HIS A 225 66.94 27.44 50.57
C HIS A 225 66.62 27.03 49.13
N GLU A 226 67.62 26.58 48.36
CA GLU A 226 67.43 26.01 47.02
C GLU A 226 66.61 24.71 47.08
N ILE A 227 66.90 23.80 48.01
CA ILE A 227 66.10 22.59 48.26
C ILE A 227 64.65 22.98 48.58
N TYR A 228 64.40 23.92 49.49
CA TYR A 228 63.06 24.38 49.82
C TYR A 228 62.33 25.02 48.62
N GLN A 229 63.01 25.80 47.78
CA GLN A 229 62.41 26.30 46.54
C GLN A 229 62.09 25.18 45.55
N LEU A 230 62.98 24.18 45.41
CA LEU A 230 62.77 23.02 44.55
C LEU A 230 61.61 22.15 45.05
N GLU A 231 61.53 21.86 46.34
CA GLU A 231 60.43 21.13 47.00
C GLU A 231 59.08 21.82 46.75
N ASN A 232 59.00 23.15 46.92
CA ASN A 232 57.79 23.91 46.60
C ASN A 232 57.46 23.87 45.10
N SER A 233 58.46 23.97 44.22
CA SER A 233 58.23 23.87 42.77
C SER A 233 57.77 22.46 42.35
N PHE A 234 58.25 21.42 43.02
CA PHE A 234 57.85 20.03 42.81
C PHE A 234 56.42 19.81 43.28
N ALA A 235 56.06 20.27 44.48
CA ALA A 235 54.70 20.19 45.00
C ALA A 235 53.69 20.91 44.08
N GLN A 236 54.04 22.10 43.58
CA GLN A 236 53.21 22.83 42.59
C GLN A 236 53.10 22.08 41.25
N ALA A 237 54.18 21.44 40.80
CA ALA A 237 54.16 20.61 39.60
C ALA A 237 53.33 19.32 39.79
N GLU A 238 53.33 18.74 40.99
CA GLU A 238 52.54 17.55 41.34
C GLU A 238 51.04 17.88 41.47
N GLU A 239 50.68 19.01 42.08
CA GLU A 239 49.30 19.52 42.07
C GLU A 239 48.81 19.82 40.64
N ALA A 240 49.65 20.48 39.82
CA ALA A 240 49.34 20.74 38.42
C ALA A 240 49.19 19.44 37.59
N LYS A 241 50.04 18.43 37.85
CA LYS A 241 49.93 17.09 37.27
C LYS A 241 48.60 16.44 37.66
N HIS A 242 48.24 16.40 38.94
CA HIS A 242 46.97 15.80 39.38
C HIS A 242 45.74 16.54 38.83
N MET A 243 45.81 17.87 38.68
CA MET A 243 44.77 18.66 37.99
C MET A 243 44.65 18.28 36.50
N LEU A 244 45.76 17.97 35.83
CA LEU A 244 45.76 17.50 34.43
C LEU A 244 45.30 16.05 34.32
N GLU A 245 45.64 15.18 35.27
CA GLU A 245 45.16 13.79 35.33
C GLU A 245 43.65 13.73 35.55
N GLY A 246 43.10 14.55 36.46
CA GLY A 246 41.65 14.68 36.66
C GLY A 246 40.93 15.24 35.42
N LYS A 247 41.48 16.28 34.79
CA LYS A 247 40.94 16.78 33.51
C LYS A 247 41.03 15.74 32.40
N LEU A 248 42.03 14.87 32.40
CA LEU A 248 42.16 13.79 31.43
C LEU A 248 41.11 12.70 31.66
N SER A 249 40.84 12.30 32.91
CA SER A 249 39.77 11.32 33.21
C SER A 249 38.38 11.87 32.87
N GLU A 250 38.07 13.14 33.21
CA GLU A 250 36.84 13.82 32.77
C GLU A 250 36.65 13.79 31.24
N LYS A 251 37.74 13.99 30.46
CA LYS A 251 37.68 13.95 29.00
C LYS A 251 37.57 12.53 28.45
N LEU A 252 38.14 11.53 29.13
CA LEU A 252 37.97 10.12 28.76
C LEU A 252 36.53 9.63 29.03
N GLU A 253 35.94 10.00 30.16
CA GLU A 253 34.53 9.70 30.47
C GLU A 253 33.57 10.39 29.46
N ALA A 254 33.78 11.68 29.19
CA ALA A 254 33.00 12.40 28.17
C ALA A 254 33.18 11.80 26.75
N LEU A 255 34.37 11.26 26.44
CA LEU A 255 34.63 10.57 25.17
C LEU A 255 33.95 9.20 25.11
N ALA A 256 33.88 8.45 26.21
CA ALA A 256 33.14 7.19 26.29
C ALA A 256 31.62 7.43 26.06
N ILE A 257 31.04 8.41 26.77
CA ILE A 257 29.63 8.81 26.59
C ILE A 257 29.35 9.25 25.14
N LEU A 258 30.30 9.97 24.52
CA LEU A 258 30.18 10.36 23.11
C LEU A 258 30.30 9.16 22.15
N HIS A 259 31.17 8.19 22.44
CA HIS A 259 31.32 6.97 21.67
C HIS A 259 30.05 6.10 21.73
N ASP A 260 29.46 5.90 22.91
CA ASP A 260 28.20 5.18 23.08
C ASP A 260 27.05 5.88 22.33
N LYS A 261 27.01 7.22 22.38
CA LYS A 261 26.06 8.01 21.58
C LYS A 261 26.27 7.84 20.08
N VAL A 262 27.50 7.77 19.59
CA VAL A 262 27.81 7.48 18.18
C VAL A 262 27.36 6.06 17.79
N ASN A 263 27.58 5.08 18.65
CA ASN A 263 27.16 3.69 18.43
C ASN A 263 25.63 3.58 18.34
N LEU A 264 24.90 4.22 19.27
CA LEU A 264 23.43 4.28 19.27
C LEU A 264 22.88 4.99 18.01
N LEU A 265 23.49 6.11 17.61
CA LEU A 265 23.12 6.81 16.36
C LEU A 265 23.44 5.99 15.10
N SER A 266 24.49 5.18 15.12
CA SER A 266 24.84 4.28 14.00
C SER A 266 23.85 3.11 13.89
N GLN A 267 23.33 2.61 15.02
CA GLN A 267 22.26 1.62 15.02
C GLN A 267 20.94 2.22 14.48
N ASP A 268 20.53 3.37 14.99
CA ASP A 268 19.35 4.12 14.50
C ASP A 268 19.44 4.43 12.99
N LEU A 269 20.63 4.79 12.49
CA LEU A 269 20.88 4.96 11.05
C LEU A 269 20.68 3.66 10.27
N ASN A 270 21.25 2.54 10.73
CA ASN A 270 21.13 1.24 10.06
C ASN A 270 19.67 0.74 10.04
N ASP A 271 18.94 0.90 11.14
CA ASP A 271 17.53 0.51 11.24
C ASP A 271 16.63 1.40 10.37
N LYS A 272 16.91 2.71 10.27
CA LYS A 272 16.28 3.61 9.30
C LYS A 272 16.65 3.27 7.86
N GLU A 273 17.88 2.85 7.57
CA GLU A 273 18.28 2.46 6.21
C GLU A 273 17.62 1.15 5.77
N LYS A 274 17.40 0.18 6.67
CA LYS A 274 16.56 -1.00 6.40
C LYS A 274 15.14 -0.58 6.00
N LEU A 275 14.51 0.28 6.81
CA LEU A 275 13.19 0.85 6.53
C LEU A 275 13.14 1.57 5.17
N ILE A 276 14.17 2.36 4.81
CA ILE A 276 14.26 3.03 3.51
C ILE A 276 14.37 2.03 2.36
N ARG A 277 15.16 0.95 2.51
CA ARG A 277 15.28 -0.12 1.50
C ARG A 277 13.96 -0.90 1.36
N GLU A 278 13.29 -1.23 2.46
CA GLU A 278 11.97 -1.88 2.48
C GLU A 278 10.90 -1.00 1.80
N LEU A 279 10.80 0.28 2.20
CA LEU A 279 9.89 1.24 1.58
C LEU A 279 10.17 1.43 0.08
N SER A 280 11.44 1.45 -0.32
CA SER A 280 11.83 1.53 -1.73
C SER A 280 11.43 0.28 -2.53
N SER A 281 11.54 -0.91 -1.94
CA SER A 281 11.06 -2.16 -2.56
C SER A 281 9.52 -2.21 -2.67
N SER A 282 8.81 -1.74 -1.65
CA SER A 282 7.35 -1.63 -1.63
C SER A 282 6.85 -0.61 -2.67
N LEU A 283 7.52 0.54 -2.77
CA LEU A 283 7.25 1.56 -3.79
C LEU A 283 7.50 1.00 -5.19
N SER A 284 8.60 0.27 -5.42
CA SER A 284 8.88 -0.38 -6.71
C SER A 284 7.85 -1.46 -7.06
N SER A 285 7.31 -2.19 -6.08
CA SER A 285 6.18 -3.11 -6.29
C SER A 285 4.94 -2.34 -6.74
N LYS A 286 4.54 -1.32 -5.98
CA LYS A 286 3.35 -0.50 -6.26
C LYS A 286 3.42 0.27 -7.58
N GLU A 287 4.61 0.71 -7.99
CA GLU A 287 4.86 1.29 -9.31
C GLU A 287 4.59 0.27 -10.43
N SER A 288 5.09 -0.97 -10.29
CA SER A 288 4.82 -2.02 -11.29
C SER A 288 3.36 -2.51 -11.30
N GLU A 289 2.69 -2.54 -10.14
CA GLU A 289 1.25 -2.78 -10.03
C GLU A 289 0.45 -1.68 -10.73
N TYR A 290 0.83 -0.40 -10.55
CA TYR A 290 0.19 0.74 -11.21
C TYR A 290 0.37 0.70 -12.72
N GLN A 291 1.57 0.40 -13.21
CA GLN A 291 1.84 0.24 -14.64
C GLN A 291 1.03 -0.92 -15.25
N SER A 292 0.89 -2.05 -14.53
CA SER A 292 0.03 -3.16 -14.95
C SER A 292 -1.46 -2.77 -14.97
N LEU A 293 -1.93 -2.03 -13.96
CA LEU A 293 -3.30 -1.53 -13.90
C LEU A 293 -3.61 -0.52 -15.02
N HIS A 294 -2.66 0.34 -15.37
CA HIS A 294 -2.78 1.29 -16.49
C HIS A 294 -2.84 0.58 -17.85
N LEU A 295 -2.08 -0.50 -18.04
CA LEU A 295 -2.13 -1.33 -19.23
C LEU A 295 -3.48 -2.07 -19.35
N ILE A 296 -4.01 -2.58 -18.22
CA ILE A 296 -5.36 -3.17 -18.17
C ILE A 296 -6.43 -2.11 -18.47
N TYR A 297 -6.33 -0.92 -17.86
CA TYR A 297 -7.27 0.19 -18.08
C TYR A 297 -7.37 0.57 -19.56
N SER A 298 -6.22 0.87 -20.18
CA SER A 298 -6.16 1.26 -21.60
C SER A 298 -6.61 0.14 -22.54
N GLN A 299 -6.36 -1.13 -22.20
CA GLN A 299 -6.94 -2.27 -22.92
C GLN A 299 -8.48 -2.32 -22.77
N THR A 300 -9.02 -2.12 -21.57
CA THR A 300 -10.49 -2.10 -21.37
C THR A 300 -11.17 -0.91 -22.03
N GLU A 301 -10.50 0.24 -22.11
CA GLU A 301 -10.94 1.44 -22.82
C GLU A 301 -11.07 1.16 -24.33
N GLY A 302 -10.03 0.60 -24.97
CA GLY A 302 -10.10 0.18 -26.36
C GLY A 302 -11.12 -0.94 -26.64
N CYS A 303 -11.32 -1.87 -25.69
CA CYS A 303 -12.40 -2.87 -25.78
C CYS A 303 -13.80 -2.23 -25.70
N LEU A 304 -13.97 -1.17 -24.91
CA LEU A 304 -15.22 -0.41 -24.80
C LEU A 304 -15.49 0.40 -26.07
N GLU A 305 -14.48 1.07 -26.65
CA GLU A 305 -14.61 1.75 -27.95
C GLU A 305 -15.01 0.78 -29.07
N HIS A 306 -14.41 -0.41 -29.11
CA HIS A 306 -14.79 -1.46 -30.06
C HIS A 306 -16.22 -1.97 -29.83
N ALA A 307 -16.63 -2.15 -28.56
CA ALA A 307 -17.99 -2.57 -28.23
C ALA A 307 -19.02 -1.50 -28.65
N ASN A 308 -18.77 -0.22 -28.36
CA ASN A 308 -19.61 0.90 -28.78
C ASN A 308 -19.70 1.00 -30.31
N SER A 309 -18.57 0.85 -31.01
CA SER A 309 -18.53 0.81 -32.48
C SER A 309 -19.38 -0.34 -33.06
N ARG A 310 -19.40 -1.51 -32.39
CA ARG A 310 -20.25 -2.63 -32.81
C ARG A 310 -21.72 -2.41 -32.48
N ILE A 311 -22.06 -1.75 -31.37
CA ILE A 311 -23.42 -1.35 -31.02
C ILE A 311 -23.96 -0.39 -32.09
N GLU A 312 -23.23 0.68 -32.42
CA GLU A 312 -23.59 1.61 -33.49
C GLU A 312 -23.85 0.91 -34.83
N GLN A 313 -23.04 -0.10 -35.19
CA GLN A 313 -23.27 -0.87 -36.40
C GLN A 313 -24.54 -1.71 -36.30
N LEU A 314 -24.79 -2.37 -35.17
CA LEU A 314 -26.02 -3.14 -34.93
C LEU A 314 -27.27 -2.26 -34.95
N GLU A 315 -27.20 -1.02 -34.45
CA GLU A 315 -28.31 -0.06 -34.55
C GLU A 315 -28.61 0.31 -36.01
N LYS A 316 -27.58 0.53 -36.83
CA LYS A 316 -27.70 0.77 -38.28
C LYS A 316 -28.28 -0.46 -39.00
N ASP A 317 -27.79 -1.66 -38.66
CA ASP A 317 -28.29 -2.95 -39.18
C ASP A 317 -29.79 -3.14 -38.84
N VAL A 318 -30.19 -2.84 -37.59
CA VAL A 318 -31.58 -2.95 -37.10
C VAL A 318 -32.51 -1.91 -37.73
N LEU A 319 -32.05 -0.68 -37.96
CA LEU A 319 -32.83 0.33 -38.68
C LEU A 319 -33.08 -0.08 -40.14
N ALA A 320 -32.06 -0.59 -40.84
CA ALA A 320 -32.21 -1.10 -42.20
C ALA A 320 -33.19 -2.29 -42.26
N ALA A 321 -33.09 -3.24 -41.32
CA ALA A 321 -34.02 -4.36 -41.23
C ALA A 321 -35.46 -3.92 -40.91
N LYS A 322 -35.64 -2.88 -40.08
CA LYS A 322 -36.95 -2.30 -39.75
C LYS A 322 -37.62 -1.66 -40.97
N ASP A 323 -36.86 -0.93 -41.79
CA ASP A 323 -37.41 -0.31 -43.00
C ASP A 323 -37.66 -1.33 -44.13
N ASP A 324 -36.84 -2.38 -44.25
CA ASP A 324 -37.14 -3.56 -45.09
C ASP A 324 -38.46 -4.24 -44.67
N ILE A 325 -38.62 -4.56 -43.38
CA ILE A 325 -39.87 -5.11 -42.83
C ILE A 325 -41.06 -4.19 -43.10
N LYS A 326 -40.90 -2.88 -42.93
CA LYS A 326 -41.95 -1.88 -43.23
C LYS A 326 -42.33 -1.91 -44.71
N SER A 327 -41.37 -2.00 -45.63
CA SER A 327 -41.64 -2.13 -47.07
C SER A 327 -42.37 -3.43 -47.41
N LYS A 328 -42.02 -4.53 -46.74
CA LYS A 328 -42.68 -5.84 -46.89
C LYS A 328 -44.11 -5.85 -46.34
N ILE A 329 -44.38 -5.12 -45.25
CA ILE A 329 -45.75 -4.92 -44.75
C ILE A 329 -46.58 -4.19 -45.82
N SER A 330 -46.10 -3.08 -46.38
CA SER A 330 -46.82 -2.37 -47.45
C SER A 330 -47.02 -3.21 -48.73
N LEU A 331 -46.11 -4.14 -49.03
CA LEU A 331 -46.28 -5.11 -50.12
C LEU A 331 -47.36 -6.16 -49.77
N VAL A 332 -47.40 -6.65 -48.54
CA VAL A 332 -48.44 -7.57 -48.05
C VAL A 332 -49.82 -6.91 -48.04
N ASP A 333 -49.92 -5.64 -47.64
CA ASP A 333 -51.17 -4.87 -47.69
C ASP A 333 -51.69 -4.75 -49.14
N SER A 334 -50.80 -4.42 -50.09
CA SER A 334 -51.11 -4.34 -51.53
C SER A 334 -51.56 -5.69 -52.11
N LEU A 335 -50.87 -6.78 -51.74
CA LEU A 335 -51.26 -8.15 -52.12
C LEU A 335 -52.59 -8.58 -51.47
N ASN A 336 -52.89 -8.11 -50.26
CA ASN A 336 -54.16 -8.37 -49.59
C ASN A 336 -55.32 -7.64 -50.29
N GLU A 337 -55.13 -6.38 -50.73
CA GLU A 337 -56.11 -5.71 -51.61
C GLU A 337 -56.28 -6.44 -52.95
N GLU A 338 -55.22 -6.97 -53.54
CA GLU A 338 -55.30 -7.79 -54.76
C GLU A 338 -56.09 -9.08 -54.54
N VAL A 339 -55.83 -9.80 -53.45
CA VAL A 339 -56.59 -10.98 -53.04
C VAL A 339 -58.06 -10.64 -52.82
N GLN A 340 -58.38 -9.52 -52.16
CA GLN A 340 -59.78 -9.08 -51.99
C GLN A 340 -60.46 -8.73 -53.33
N ARG A 341 -59.77 -8.03 -54.24
CA ARG A 341 -60.25 -7.78 -55.61
C ARG A 341 -60.52 -9.08 -56.36
N LEU A 342 -59.64 -10.07 -56.25
CA LEU A 342 -59.80 -11.39 -56.86
C LEU A 342 -60.94 -12.20 -56.23
N TYR A 343 -61.17 -12.11 -54.91
CA TYR A 343 -62.32 -12.74 -54.25
C TYR A 343 -63.65 -12.11 -54.70
N ALA A 344 -63.71 -10.78 -54.84
CA ALA A 344 -64.89 -10.09 -55.37
C ALA A 344 -65.19 -10.51 -56.81
N ALA A 345 -64.18 -10.48 -57.69
CA ALA A 345 -64.30 -10.91 -59.08
C ALA A 345 -64.68 -12.41 -59.20
N LYS A 346 -64.20 -13.26 -58.29
CA LYS A 346 -64.59 -14.67 -58.18
C LYS A 346 -66.07 -14.83 -57.77
N SER A 347 -66.59 -13.99 -56.87
CA SER A 347 -68.01 -14.00 -56.51
C SER A 347 -68.87 -13.60 -57.71
N GLU A 348 -68.53 -12.49 -58.37
CA GLU A 348 -69.23 -12.00 -59.57
C GLU A 348 -69.19 -13.03 -60.72
N ALA A 349 -68.07 -13.72 -60.91
CA ALA A 349 -67.96 -14.82 -61.88
C ALA A 349 -68.80 -16.04 -61.47
N GLY A 350 -68.86 -16.38 -60.17
CA GLY A 350 -69.71 -17.45 -59.64
C GLY A 350 -71.20 -17.15 -59.82
N GLU A 351 -71.63 -15.91 -59.56
CA GLU A 351 -72.98 -15.43 -59.81
C GLU A 351 -73.34 -15.55 -61.31
N LYS A 352 -72.47 -15.05 -62.20
CA LYS A 352 -72.63 -15.20 -63.66
C LYS A 352 -72.72 -16.66 -64.10
N ILE A 353 -71.90 -17.56 -63.55
CA ILE A 353 -71.97 -19.00 -63.83
C ILE A 353 -73.29 -19.60 -63.34
N SER A 354 -73.79 -19.19 -62.16
CA SER A 354 -75.07 -19.68 -61.63
C SER A 354 -76.27 -19.24 -62.49
N GLU A 355 -76.29 -17.99 -62.95
CA GLU A 355 -77.32 -17.47 -63.84
C GLU A 355 -77.23 -18.11 -65.24
N LEU A 356 -76.03 -18.31 -65.79
CA LEU A 356 -75.85 -18.99 -67.08
C LEU A 356 -76.22 -20.48 -66.99
N THR A 357 -75.98 -21.13 -65.86
CA THR A 357 -76.44 -22.51 -65.57
C THR A 357 -77.97 -22.57 -65.50
N LYS A 358 -78.61 -21.58 -64.87
CA LYS A 358 -80.07 -21.44 -64.82
C LYS A 358 -80.66 -21.21 -66.21
N GLN A 359 -80.09 -20.32 -67.01
CA GLN A 359 -80.49 -20.09 -68.40
C GLN A 359 -80.30 -21.33 -69.28
N TYR A 360 -79.24 -22.12 -69.07
CA TYR A 360 -79.03 -23.40 -69.75
C TYR A 360 -80.10 -24.43 -69.36
N ALA A 361 -80.48 -24.51 -68.08
CA ALA A 361 -81.56 -25.40 -67.62
C ALA A 361 -82.93 -24.96 -68.15
N GLU A 362 -83.23 -23.66 -68.18
CA GLU A 362 -84.44 -23.09 -68.78
C GLU A 362 -84.50 -23.37 -70.30
N LEU A 363 -83.38 -23.22 -71.00
CA LEU A 363 -83.25 -23.55 -72.43
C LEU A 363 -83.41 -25.06 -72.67
N GLY A 364 -82.85 -25.91 -71.80
CA GLY A 364 -83.02 -27.36 -71.84
C GLY A 364 -84.49 -27.75 -71.71
N ALA A 365 -85.18 -27.25 -70.69
CA ALA A 365 -86.61 -27.47 -70.49
C ALA A 365 -87.47 -26.91 -71.64
N ALA A 366 -87.10 -25.75 -72.21
CA ALA A 366 -87.78 -25.19 -73.39
C ALA A 366 -87.54 -26.02 -74.66
N SER A 367 -86.37 -26.66 -74.80
CA SER A 367 -86.04 -27.58 -75.88
C SER A 367 -86.78 -28.91 -75.74
N GLU A 368 -86.87 -29.46 -74.52
CA GLU A 368 -87.66 -30.65 -74.20
C GLU A 368 -89.15 -30.41 -74.47
N MET A 369 -89.72 -29.31 -73.95
CA MET A 369 -91.10 -28.87 -74.22
C MET A 369 -91.40 -28.53 -75.69
N ARG A 370 -90.36 -28.33 -76.52
CA ARG A 370 -90.49 -28.25 -77.98
C ARG A 370 -90.49 -29.65 -78.59
N ALA A 371 -89.50 -30.48 -78.26
CA ALA A 371 -89.40 -31.85 -78.76
C ALA A 371 -90.65 -32.69 -78.43
N SER A 372 -91.27 -32.51 -77.27
CA SER A 372 -92.56 -33.13 -76.93
C SER A 372 -93.69 -32.70 -77.86
N ARG A 373 -93.81 -31.40 -78.16
CA ARG A 373 -94.81 -30.87 -79.11
C ARG A 373 -94.55 -31.30 -80.54
N ASP A 374 -93.30 -31.31 -80.95
CA ASP A 374 -92.91 -31.73 -82.30
C ASP A 374 -93.19 -33.24 -82.47
N SER A 375 -92.98 -34.05 -81.43
CA SER A 375 -93.36 -35.48 -81.41
C SER A 375 -94.88 -35.71 -81.39
N GLU A 376 -95.64 -34.88 -80.68
CA GLU A 376 -97.11 -34.90 -80.67
C GLU A 376 -97.67 -34.54 -82.05
N LEU A 377 -97.12 -33.49 -82.69
CA LEU A 377 -97.46 -33.08 -84.05
C LEU A 377 -97.09 -34.13 -85.10
N LEU A 378 -95.96 -34.82 -84.95
CA LEU A 378 -95.56 -35.93 -85.81
C LEU A 378 -96.52 -37.11 -85.68
N PHE A 379 -96.91 -37.50 -84.46
CA PHE A 379 -97.91 -38.55 -84.24
C PHE A 379 -99.28 -38.19 -84.87
N ASP A 380 -99.72 -36.95 -84.73
CA ASP A 380 -100.90 -36.42 -85.41
C ASP A 380 -100.78 -36.54 -86.94
N LYS A 381 -99.59 -36.27 -87.50
CA LYS A 381 -99.32 -36.38 -88.94
C LYS A 381 -99.27 -37.82 -89.45
N ASP A 382 -98.67 -38.73 -88.69
CA ASP A 382 -98.66 -40.15 -89.02
C ASP A 382 -100.08 -40.73 -88.96
N SER A 383 -100.90 -40.33 -87.99
CA SER A 383 -102.31 -40.73 -87.93
C SER A 383 -103.13 -40.23 -89.14
N GLN A 384 -102.84 -39.01 -89.63
CA GLN A 384 -103.42 -38.46 -90.85
C GLN A 384 -102.93 -39.21 -92.10
N PHE A 385 -101.67 -39.65 -92.13
CA PHE A 385 -101.11 -40.44 -93.20
C PHE A 385 -101.75 -41.84 -93.27
N SER A 386 -101.88 -42.54 -92.13
CA SER A 386 -102.57 -43.84 -92.06
C SER A 386 -104.02 -43.76 -92.54
N GLN A 387 -104.75 -42.70 -92.18
CA GLN A 387 -106.12 -42.48 -92.69
C GLN A 387 -106.17 -42.20 -94.21
N LEU A 388 -105.11 -41.65 -94.81
CA LEU A 388 -105.02 -41.45 -96.25
C LEU A 388 -104.62 -42.74 -96.98
N GLU A 389 -103.73 -43.55 -96.38
CA GLU A 389 -103.34 -44.86 -96.88
C GLU A 389 -104.51 -45.87 -96.84
N GLU A 390 -105.34 -45.84 -95.79
CA GLU A 390 -106.59 -46.61 -95.72
C GLU A 390 -107.57 -46.20 -96.84
N LYS A 391 -107.78 -44.89 -97.05
CA LYS A 391 -108.65 -44.35 -98.12
C LYS A 391 -108.11 -44.65 -99.52
N LEU A 392 -106.78 -44.66 -99.70
CA LEU A 392 -106.15 -45.09 -100.95
C LEU A 392 -106.38 -46.59 -101.18
N SER A 393 -106.25 -47.40 -100.13
CA SER A 393 -106.44 -48.85 -100.17
C SER A 393 -107.89 -49.23 -100.50
N SER A 394 -108.89 -48.54 -99.93
CA SER A 394 -110.30 -48.76 -100.28
C SER A 394 -110.56 -48.37 -101.74
N ALA A 395 -110.11 -47.20 -102.19
CA ALA A 395 -110.26 -46.74 -103.58
C ALA A 395 -109.57 -47.68 -104.61
N LEU A 396 -108.40 -48.23 -104.28
CA LEU A 396 -107.73 -49.26 -105.09
C LEU A 396 -108.52 -50.58 -105.08
N SER A 397 -109.18 -50.93 -103.97
CA SER A 397 -110.06 -52.11 -103.90
C SER A 397 -111.32 -51.93 -104.76
N ASP A 398 -111.88 -50.72 -104.83
CA ASP A 398 -113.05 -50.41 -105.65
C ASP A 398 -112.68 -50.36 -107.14
N SER A 399 -111.59 -49.68 -107.50
CA SER A 399 -111.03 -49.72 -108.87
C SER A 399 -110.70 -51.13 -109.36
N ARG A 400 -110.38 -52.06 -108.43
CA ARG A 400 -110.20 -53.49 -108.75
C ARG A 400 -111.53 -54.21 -109.02
N LYS A 401 -112.63 -53.83 -108.36
CA LYS A 401 -113.99 -54.32 -108.65
C LYS A 401 -114.46 -53.79 -110.00
N ASP A 402 -114.29 -52.49 -110.26
CA ASP A 402 -114.62 -51.86 -111.54
C ASP A 402 -113.89 -52.53 -112.71
N ARG A 403 -112.60 -52.86 -112.53
CA ARG A 403 -111.81 -53.57 -113.54
C ARG A 403 -112.31 -55.00 -113.79
N ALA A 404 -112.88 -55.67 -112.79
CA ALA A 404 -113.53 -56.97 -112.99
C ALA A 404 -114.84 -56.83 -113.77
N ILE A 405 -115.68 -55.83 -113.43
CA ILE A 405 -116.92 -55.52 -114.16
C ILE A 405 -116.62 -55.18 -115.63
N ILE A 406 -115.56 -54.40 -115.88
CA ILE A 406 -115.10 -54.10 -117.26
C ILE A 406 -114.63 -55.36 -117.99
N ALA A 407 -114.03 -56.34 -117.31
CA ALA A 407 -113.67 -57.62 -117.92
C ALA A 407 -114.91 -58.46 -118.28
N GLU A 408 -115.90 -58.53 -117.38
CA GLU A 408 -117.20 -59.18 -117.60
C GLU A 408 -117.91 -58.59 -118.85
N LEU A 409 -118.02 -57.26 -118.92
CA LEU A 409 -118.65 -56.56 -120.04
C LEU A 409 -117.91 -56.75 -121.38
N ASN A 410 -116.59 -56.94 -121.38
CA ASN A 410 -115.85 -57.27 -122.60
C ASN A 410 -116.10 -58.72 -123.06
N ILE A 411 -116.32 -59.66 -122.13
CA ILE A 411 -116.73 -61.04 -122.45
C ILE A 411 -118.13 -61.03 -123.07
N GLU A 412 -119.07 -60.26 -122.52
CA GLU A 412 -120.41 -60.08 -123.12
C GLU A 412 -120.35 -59.42 -124.51
N LEU A 413 -119.46 -58.43 -124.71
CA LEU A 413 -119.30 -57.75 -126.00
C LEU A 413 -118.79 -58.71 -127.08
N GLU A 414 -117.72 -59.47 -126.83
CA GLU A 414 -117.19 -60.44 -127.80
C GLU A 414 -118.16 -61.62 -128.00
N ALA A 415 -118.92 -62.04 -126.98
CA ALA A 415 -120.00 -63.01 -127.16
C ALA A 415 -121.05 -62.51 -128.16
N ASN A 416 -121.57 -61.27 -127.98
CA ASN A 416 -122.50 -60.65 -128.92
C ASN A 416 -121.90 -60.49 -130.34
N ARG A 417 -120.59 -60.22 -130.44
CA ARG A 417 -119.87 -60.13 -131.71
C ARG A 417 -119.90 -61.45 -132.48
N THR A 418 -119.63 -62.58 -131.82
CA THR A 418 -119.70 -63.90 -132.48
C THR A 418 -121.12 -64.23 -132.95
N VAL A 419 -122.17 -63.79 -132.25
CA VAL A 419 -123.56 -63.97 -132.71
C VAL A 419 -123.83 -63.19 -133.99
N LEU A 420 -123.33 -61.94 -134.09
CA LEU A 420 -123.48 -61.12 -135.29
C LEU A 420 -122.74 -61.71 -136.51
N ASP A 421 -121.50 -62.19 -136.33
CA ASP A 421 -120.74 -62.82 -137.42
C ASP A 421 -121.42 -64.09 -137.95
N ASN A 422 -122.03 -64.90 -137.07
CA ASN A 422 -122.86 -66.05 -137.46
C ASN A 422 -124.11 -65.63 -138.27
N GLU A 423 -124.75 -64.52 -137.92
CA GLU A 423 -125.91 -64.00 -138.68
C GLU A 423 -125.50 -63.46 -140.07
N VAL A 424 -124.28 -62.93 -140.19
CA VAL A 424 -123.69 -62.52 -141.49
C VAL A 424 -123.41 -63.72 -142.38
N GLU A 425 -122.84 -64.82 -141.86
CA GLU A 425 -122.68 -66.06 -142.64
C GLU A 425 -124.03 -66.66 -143.07
N ALA A 426 -125.03 -66.68 -142.17
CA ALA A 426 -126.37 -67.12 -142.51
C ALA A 426 -126.96 -66.29 -143.67
N ARG A 427 -126.86 -64.95 -143.61
CA ARG A 427 -127.27 -64.05 -144.72
C ARG A 427 -126.58 -64.36 -146.04
N LYS A 428 -125.29 -64.70 -146.00
CA LYS A 428 -124.49 -65.02 -147.19
C LYS A 428 -124.99 -66.31 -147.86
N SER A 429 -125.24 -67.36 -147.08
CA SER A 429 -125.78 -68.64 -147.59
C SER A 429 -127.14 -68.48 -148.30
N VAL A 430 -128.00 -67.56 -147.85
CA VAL A 430 -129.28 -67.26 -148.50
C VAL A 430 -129.09 -66.55 -149.85
N SER A 431 -128.08 -65.68 -149.96
CA SER A 431 -127.74 -64.99 -151.22
C SER A 431 -127.30 -65.98 -152.30
N ASP A 432 -126.37 -66.87 -151.94
CA ASP A 432 -125.80 -67.86 -152.87
C ASP A 432 -126.88 -68.87 -153.34
N LEU A 433 -127.84 -69.19 -152.47
CA LEU A 433 -128.96 -70.09 -152.79
C LEU A 433 -129.90 -69.50 -153.86
N ILE A 434 -130.19 -68.21 -153.80
CA ILE A 434 -131.10 -67.54 -154.76
C ILE A 434 -130.48 -67.55 -156.16
N GLN A 435 -129.20 -67.18 -156.28
CA GLN A 435 -128.48 -67.17 -157.54
C GLN A 435 -128.39 -68.57 -158.17
N PHE A 436 -128.19 -69.61 -157.35
CA PHE A 436 -128.24 -71.01 -157.79
C PHE A 436 -129.62 -71.42 -158.33
N THR A 437 -130.72 -70.98 -157.71
CA THR A 437 -132.07 -71.35 -158.17
C THR A 437 -132.50 -70.72 -159.50
N GLU A 438 -131.93 -69.58 -159.90
CA GLU A 438 -132.30 -68.90 -161.15
C GLU A 438 -131.71 -69.57 -162.40
N GLU A 439 -130.49 -70.11 -162.31
CA GLU A 439 -129.82 -70.77 -163.44
C GLU A 439 -130.23 -72.25 -163.60
N VAL A 440 -130.45 -72.97 -162.49
CA VAL A 440 -130.83 -74.41 -162.51
C VAL A 440 -132.15 -74.65 -163.26
N LEU A 441 -133.11 -73.72 -163.18
CA LEU A 441 -134.40 -73.80 -163.90
C LEU A 441 -134.28 -73.77 -165.44
N LYS A 442 -133.10 -73.43 -165.98
CA LYS A 442 -132.86 -73.29 -167.42
C LYS A 442 -132.34 -74.57 -168.07
N GLU A 443 -131.52 -75.33 -167.35
CA GLU A 443 -130.81 -76.51 -167.87
C GLU A 443 -131.48 -77.84 -167.45
N SER A 444 -132.15 -77.88 -166.28
CA SER A 444 -132.60 -79.14 -165.65
C SER A 444 -133.79 -79.85 -166.32
N ARG A 445 -134.14 -79.51 -167.56
CA ARG A 445 -135.21 -80.19 -168.32
C ARG A 445 -134.69 -81.36 -169.17
N ASN A 446 -133.38 -81.48 -169.38
CA ASN A 446 -132.77 -82.44 -170.31
C ASN A 446 -131.96 -83.57 -169.63
N GLU A 447 -132.47 -84.09 -168.50
CA GLU A 447 -132.28 -85.47 -167.98
C GLU A 447 -130.87 -86.01 -167.56
N VAL A 448 -130.84 -86.84 -166.49
CA VAL A 448 -130.00 -88.07 -166.33
C VAL A 448 -128.44 -87.91 -166.25
N SER A 449 -127.65 -88.39 -165.26
CA SER A 449 -127.89 -89.34 -164.14
C SER A 449 -126.69 -89.57 -163.17
N LYS A 450 -126.98 -90.16 -161.98
CA LYS A 450 -126.20 -91.17 -161.17
C LYS A 450 -124.87 -90.84 -160.39
N LEU A 451 -124.99 -90.91 -159.04
CA LEU A 451 -124.27 -91.77 -158.04
C LEU A 451 -122.81 -91.52 -157.51
N SER A 452 -122.61 -91.93 -156.24
CA SER A 452 -121.36 -92.28 -155.47
C SER A 452 -120.33 -91.20 -155.03
N GLU A 453 -119.53 -91.29 -153.94
CA GLU A 453 -119.63 -91.87 -152.56
C GLU A 453 -118.35 -91.55 -151.68
N GLU A 454 -118.41 -91.68 -150.33
CA GLU A 454 -117.36 -91.63 -149.23
C GLU A 454 -116.17 -90.61 -149.24
N LEU A 455 -115.65 -89.97 -148.16
CA LEU A 455 -115.86 -89.86 -146.68
C LEU A 455 -115.14 -90.83 -145.68
N ASN A 456 -113.94 -90.48 -145.15
CA ASN A 456 -113.54 -90.73 -143.72
C ASN A 456 -112.27 -89.97 -143.20
N GLY A 457 -111.98 -90.03 -141.87
CA GLY A 457 -111.02 -89.21 -141.08
C GLY A 457 -109.49 -89.51 -141.16
N VAL A 458 -108.52 -88.84 -140.50
CA VAL A 458 -108.41 -87.90 -139.32
C VAL A 458 -108.17 -88.56 -137.94
N ASN A 459 -107.26 -88.15 -136.99
CA ASN A 459 -105.96 -87.41 -136.96
C ASN A 459 -105.38 -87.35 -135.50
N ILE A 460 -104.10 -87.69 -135.19
CA ILE A 460 -103.50 -87.63 -133.81
C ILE A 460 -101.94 -87.39 -133.79
N SER A 461 -101.43 -86.73 -132.72
CA SER A 461 -100.08 -86.79 -132.07
C SER A 461 -99.01 -85.68 -132.30
N ASN A 462 -98.71 -84.87 -131.26
CA ASN A 462 -97.49 -84.03 -131.13
C ASN A 462 -97.38 -83.28 -129.76
N GLN A 463 -96.74 -83.85 -128.71
CA GLN A 463 -96.61 -83.20 -127.38
C GLN A 463 -95.57 -83.89 -126.44
N ASP A 464 -94.32 -83.41 -126.31
CA ASP A 464 -93.35 -83.99 -125.34
C ASP A 464 -92.14 -83.10 -124.89
N LEU A 465 -91.48 -82.36 -125.79
CA LEU A 465 -90.07 -81.94 -125.60
C LEU A 465 -89.72 -80.88 -124.53
N THR A 466 -90.67 -80.23 -123.86
CA THR A 466 -90.42 -78.93 -123.20
C THR A 466 -89.95 -78.98 -121.73
N THR A 467 -90.00 -80.14 -121.05
CA THR A 467 -90.02 -80.18 -119.57
C THR A 467 -88.70 -80.46 -118.84
N GLN A 468 -87.65 -80.95 -119.50
CA GLN A 468 -86.49 -81.53 -118.80
C GLN A 468 -85.39 -80.53 -118.39
N ILE A 469 -85.31 -79.34 -119.00
CA ILE A 469 -84.13 -78.45 -118.89
C ILE A 469 -84.00 -77.73 -117.53
N LEU A 470 -85.10 -77.54 -116.79
CA LEU A 470 -85.14 -76.64 -115.62
C LEU A 470 -84.61 -77.23 -114.28
N LYS A 471 -84.25 -78.51 -114.21
CA LYS A 471 -84.05 -79.18 -112.91
C LYS A 471 -82.64 -79.05 -112.28
N PHE A 472 -81.58 -78.90 -113.08
CA PHE A 472 -80.20 -79.10 -112.61
C PHE A 472 -79.55 -77.93 -111.84
N THR A 473 -80.19 -76.76 -111.76
CA THR A 473 -79.51 -75.51 -111.35
C THR A 473 -79.55 -75.21 -109.84
N ASN A 474 -80.49 -75.78 -109.09
CA ASN A 474 -80.76 -75.35 -107.71
C ASN A 474 -79.83 -75.99 -106.64
N GLU A 475 -79.30 -77.18 -106.88
CA GLU A 475 -78.53 -77.96 -105.87
C GLU A 475 -77.15 -77.33 -105.54
N SER A 476 -76.69 -76.33 -106.32
CA SER A 476 -75.37 -75.71 -106.18
C SER A 476 -75.29 -74.58 -105.13
N ILE A 477 -76.43 -74.13 -104.60
CA ILE A 477 -76.51 -72.89 -103.79
C ILE A 477 -76.39 -73.16 -102.28
N GLU A 478 -77.02 -74.22 -101.75
CA GLU A 478 -77.11 -74.46 -100.29
C GLU A 478 -75.74 -74.68 -99.62
N VAL A 479 -74.80 -75.34 -100.30
CA VAL A 479 -73.50 -75.73 -99.72
C VAL A 479 -72.63 -74.54 -99.31
N LYS A 480 -72.83 -73.35 -99.91
CA LYS A 480 -72.01 -72.16 -99.59
C LYS A 480 -72.36 -71.48 -98.27
N GLN A 481 -73.58 -71.64 -97.76
CA GLN A 481 -74.08 -70.82 -96.64
C GLN A 481 -73.75 -71.39 -95.25
N ALA A 482 -73.31 -72.65 -95.17
CA ALA A 482 -72.95 -73.28 -93.89
C ALA A 482 -71.50 -72.99 -93.43
N LEU A 483 -70.61 -72.52 -94.32
CA LEU A 483 -69.18 -72.39 -94.05
C LEU A 483 -68.81 -71.06 -93.37
N THR A 484 -69.51 -69.96 -93.70
CA THR A 484 -69.26 -68.61 -93.17
C THR A 484 -69.40 -68.54 -91.65
N ASN A 485 -70.47 -69.13 -91.13
CA ASN A 485 -70.89 -68.97 -89.73
C ASN A 485 -69.94 -69.65 -88.72
N LYS A 486 -68.95 -70.41 -89.18
CA LYS A 486 -67.93 -71.07 -88.35
C LYS A 486 -66.62 -70.30 -88.22
N VAL A 487 -66.43 -69.22 -89.00
CA VAL A 487 -65.20 -68.41 -88.97
C VAL A 487 -65.31 -67.30 -87.92
N GLU A 488 -66.46 -66.64 -87.80
CA GLU A 488 -66.67 -65.49 -86.91
C GLU A 488 -66.58 -65.85 -85.42
N GLU A 489 -66.99 -67.06 -85.02
CA GLU A 489 -66.81 -67.56 -83.64
C GLU A 489 -65.33 -67.59 -83.23
N ALA A 490 -64.43 -68.01 -84.13
CA ALA A 490 -63.01 -68.21 -83.83
C ALA A 490 -62.23 -66.89 -83.66
N GLU A 491 -62.58 -65.84 -84.41
CA GLU A 491 -61.94 -64.52 -84.26
C GLU A 491 -62.29 -63.83 -82.93
N SER A 492 -63.46 -64.12 -82.36
CA SER A 492 -63.91 -63.53 -81.10
C SER A 492 -63.02 -63.92 -79.91
N VAL A 493 -62.63 -65.20 -79.83
CA VAL A 493 -61.78 -65.76 -78.77
C VAL A 493 -60.34 -65.24 -78.89
N SER A 494 -59.84 -65.09 -80.12
CA SER A 494 -58.50 -64.52 -80.40
C SER A 494 -58.38 -63.08 -79.91
N LYS A 495 -59.41 -62.25 -80.12
CA LYS A 495 -59.46 -60.88 -79.59
C LYS A 495 -59.52 -60.83 -78.07
N ALA A 496 -60.29 -61.72 -77.42
CA ALA A 496 -60.38 -61.77 -75.96
C ALA A 496 -59.02 -62.08 -75.30
N LEU A 497 -58.35 -63.15 -75.73
CA LEU A 497 -57.04 -63.54 -75.21
C LEU A 497 -55.94 -62.50 -75.47
N SER A 498 -56.02 -61.78 -76.60
CA SER A 498 -55.11 -60.67 -76.89
C SER A 498 -55.30 -59.48 -75.93
N GLY A 499 -56.55 -59.16 -75.59
CA GLY A 499 -56.87 -58.12 -74.58
C GLY A 499 -56.43 -58.50 -73.17
N GLU A 500 -56.60 -59.77 -72.78
CA GLU A 500 -56.20 -60.28 -71.47
C GLU A 500 -54.65 -60.36 -71.33
N LEU A 501 -53.94 -60.71 -72.42
CA LEU A 501 -52.48 -60.69 -72.47
C LEU A 501 -51.89 -59.27 -72.52
N ALA A 502 -52.62 -58.30 -73.09
CA ALA A 502 -52.28 -56.88 -72.99
C ALA A 502 -52.48 -56.36 -71.55
N SER A 503 -53.62 -56.66 -70.93
CA SER A 503 -53.92 -56.24 -69.55
C SER A 503 -52.94 -56.82 -68.52
N THR A 504 -52.58 -58.10 -68.65
CA THR A 504 -51.57 -58.71 -67.78
C THR A 504 -50.15 -58.18 -68.00
N ARG A 505 -49.82 -57.71 -69.21
CA ARG A 505 -48.59 -56.94 -69.45
C ARG A 505 -48.63 -55.55 -68.82
N GLU A 506 -49.74 -54.83 -68.94
CA GLU A 506 -49.92 -53.51 -68.32
C GLU A 506 -49.85 -53.59 -66.79
N ILE A 507 -50.39 -54.65 -66.18
CA ILE A 507 -50.26 -54.92 -64.74
C ILE A 507 -48.81 -55.28 -64.36
N LEU A 508 -48.11 -56.05 -65.19
CA LEU A 508 -46.69 -56.36 -64.97
C LEU A 508 -45.82 -55.10 -65.04
N GLU A 509 -46.05 -54.25 -66.04
CA GLU A 509 -45.35 -52.97 -66.25
C GLU A 509 -45.59 -52.02 -65.07
N LYS A 510 -46.84 -51.87 -64.60
CA LYS A 510 -47.14 -51.12 -63.36
C LYS A 510 -46.49 -51.72 -62.13
N SER A 511 -46.45 -53.06 -62.00
CA SER A 511 -45.75 -53.69 -60.87
C SER A 511 -44.23 -53.53 -60.91
N GLN A 512 -43.64 -53.35 -62.11
CA GLN A 512 -42.24 -53.01 -62.32
C GLN A 512 -41.97 -51.55 -61.95
N GLU A 513 -42.85 -50.62 -62.35
CA GLU A 513 -42.80 -49.20 -61.95
C GLU A 513 -42.96 -49.03 -60.43
N ASP A 514 -43.92 -49.72 -59.80
CA ASP A 514 -44.12 -49.73 -58.34
C ASP A 514 -42.90 -50.30 -57.62
N LEU A 515 -42.27 -51.35 -58.17
CA LEU A 515 -41.05 -51.95 -57.60
C LEU A 515 -39.83 -51.02 -57.71
N GLU A 516 -39.67 -50.32 -58.83
CA GLU A 516 -38.63 -49.29 -58.97
C GLU A 516 -38.92 -48.07 -58.08
N ALA A 517 -40.18 -47.65 -57.93
CA ALA A 517 -40.57 -46.59 -57.01
C ALA A 517 -40.28 -46.98 -55.54
N ALA A 518 -40.60 -48.21 -55.13
CA ALA A 518 -40.28 -48.73 -53.81
C ALA A 518 -38.76 -48.87 -53.59
N SER A 519 -38.01 -49.31 -54.61
CA SER A 519 -36.55 -49.41 -54.58
C SER A 519 -35.89 -48.03 -54.41
N ASN A 520 -36.32 -47.03 -55.19
CA ASN A 520 -35.84 -45.66 -55.08
C ASN A 520 -36.21 -45.02 -53.73
N GLN A 521 -37.41 -45.28 -53.19
CA GLN A 521 -37.75 -44.88 -51.82
C GLN A 521 -36.84 -45.55 -50.79
N LEU A 522 -36.53 -46.85 -50.95
CA LEU A 522 -35.62 -47.55 -50.05
C LEU A 522 -34.23 -46.92 -50.05
N VAL A 523 -33.68 -46.60 -51.23
CA VAL A 523 -32.40 -45.88 -51.38
C VAL A 523 -32.45 -44.55 -50.63
N SER A 524 -33.46 -43.70 -50.86
CA SER A 524 -33.60 -42.43 -50.14
C SER A 524 -33.77 -42.60 -48.62
N THR A 525 -34.42 -43.66 -48.14
CA THR A 525 -34.46 -43.95 -46.69
C THR A 525 -33.12 -44.40 -46.13
N THR A 526 -32.29 -45.12 -46.90
CA THR A 526 -30.92 -45.46 -46.49
C THR A 526 -29.98 -44.25 -46.50
N GLU A 527 -30.09 -43.36 -47.48
CA GLU A 527 -29.35 -42.10 -47.51
C GLU A 527 -29.72 -41.21 -46.30
N ALA A 528 -31.01 -41.05 -46.01
CA ALA A 528 -31.47 -40.31 -44.83
C ALA A 528 -31.03 -40.96 -43.49
N HIS A 529 -30.94 -42.29 -43.44
CA HIS A 529 -30.44 -43.01 -42.26
C HIS A 529 -28.93 -42.79 -42.06
N ASP A 530 -28.14 -42.71 -43.13
CA ASP A 530 -26.71 -42.41 -43.05
C ASP A 530 -26.42 -40.93 -42.76
N GLU A 531 -27.25 -40.00 -43.25
CA GLU A 531 -27.22 -38.60 -42.80
C GLU A 531 -27.56 -38.48 -41.31
N LEU A 532 -28.57 -39.22 -40.82
CA LEU A 532 -28.93 -39.27 -39.40
C LEU A 532 -27.81 -39.88 -38.54
N ASN A 533 -27.16 -40.96 -38.99
CA ASN A 533 -25.99 -41.54 -38.30
C ASN A 533 -24.83 -40.55 -38.21
N LYS A 534 -24.59 -39.78 -39.27
CA LYS A 534 -23.57 -38.74 -39.31
C LYS A 534 -23.90 -37.57 -38.37
N GLU A 535 -25.15 -37.10 -38.36
CA GLU A 535 -25.59 -36.06 -37.42
C GLU A 535 -25.50 -36.53 -35.97
N LEU A 536 -25.92 -37.77 -35.67
CA LEU A 536 -25.79 -38.39 -34.35
C LEU A 536 -24.32 -38.45 -33.90
N LEU A 537 -23.41 -38.85 -34.79
CA LEU A 537 -21.98 -38.93 -34.50
C LEU A 537 -21.33 -37.54 -34.29
N ASP A 538 -21.75 -36.52 -35.05
CA ASP A 538 -21.31 -35.13 -34.81
C ASP A 538 -21.97 -34.51 -33.57
N ALA A 539 -23.18 -34.93 -33.19
CA ALA A 539 -23.80 -34.60 -31.90
C ALA A 539 -23.05 -35.22 -30.73
N TYR A 540 -22.60 -36.48 -30.83
CA TYR A 540 -21.73 -37.10 -29.82
C TYR A 540 -20.40 -36.36 -29.66
N LYS A 541 -19.74 -35.94 -30.76
CA LYS A 541 -18.52 -35.10 -30.67
C LYS A 541 -18.77 -33.76 -29.96
N LYS A 542 -19.89 -33.10 -30.25
CA LYS A 542 -20.29 -31.84 -29.57
C LYS A 542 -20.61 -32.07 -28.09
N LEU A 543 -21.20 -33.21 -27.74
CA LEU A 543 -21.45 -33.61 -26.35
C LEU A 543 -20.14 -33.90 -25.61
N GLU A 544 -19.17 -34.54 -26.26
CA GLU A 544 -17.85 -34.79 -25.70
C GLU A 544 -17.05 -33.48 -25.54
N SER A 545 -17.08 -32.56 -26.51
CA SER A 545 -16.40 -31.27 -26.40
C SER A 545 -16.98 -30.45 -25.25
N THR A 546 -18.31 -30.28 -25.21
CA THR A 546 -19.01 -29.53 -24.14
C THR A 546 -18.85 -30.19 -22.76
N THR A 547 -18.75 -31.51 -22.67
CA THR A 547 -18.41 -32.21 -21.41
C THR A 547 -16.98 -31.90 -20.97
N ASN A 548 -16.01 -31.89 -21.88
CA ASN A 548 -14.63 -31.49 -21.59
C ASN A 548 -14.50 -30.00 -21.24
N ASP A 549 -15.31 -29.14 -21.87
CA ASP A 549 -15.43 -27.72 -21.54
C ASP A 549 -15.98 -27.55 -20.12
N LEU A 550 -17.08 -28.23 -19.76
CA LEU A 550 -17.65 -28.25 -18.42
C LEU A 550 -16.66 -28.77 -17.35
N VAL A 551 -15.78 -29.71 -17.70
CA VAL A 551 -14.71 -30.18 -16.80
C VAL A 551 -13.61 -29.13 -16.62
N ARG A 552 -13.31 -28.31 -17.65
CA ARG A 552 -12.39 -27.17 -17.53
C ARG A 552 -13.03 -26.03 -16.72
N GLU A 553 -14.29 -25.69 -16.97
CA GLU A 553 -15.05 -24.72 -16.16
C GLU A 553 -15.13 -25.12 -14.69
N ARG A 554 -15.35 -26.40 -14.37
CA ARG A 554 -15.32 -26.89 -12.98
C ARG A 554 -13.94 -26.76 -12.31
N LYS A 555 -12.85 -26.83 -13.07
CA LYS A 555 -11.49 -26.57 -12.55
C LYS A 555 -11.26 -25.08 -12.30
N ILE A 556 -11.70 -24.21 -13.21
CA ILE A 556 -11.61 -22.74 -13.08
C ILE A 556 -12.47 -22.26 -11.89
N ASN A 557 -13.71 -22.71 -11.78
CA ASN A 557 -14.54 -22.41 -10.60
C ASN A 557 -13.92 -22.92 -9.29
N ALA A 558 -13.16 -24.03 -9.32
CA ALA A 558 -12.44 -24.51 -8.15
C ALA A 558 -11.17 -23.69 -7.81
N THR A 559 -10.53 -22.98 -8.76
CA THR A 559 -9.47 -22.01 -8.43
C THR A 559 -10.07 -20.70 -7.94
N LEU A 560 -11.06 -20.15 -8.66
CA LEU A 560 -11.78 -18.94 -8.28
C LEU A 560 -12.41 -19.03 -6.88
N ASN A 561 -12.99 -20.16 -6.49
CA ASN A 561 -13.53 -20.34 -5.14
C ASN A 561 -12.44 -20.31 -4.04
N ARG A 562 -11.21 -20.77 -4.33
CA ARG A 562 -10.08 -20.68 -3.38
C ARG A 562 -9.53 -19.26 -3.29
N GLU A 563 -9.46 -18.57 -4.42
CA GLU A 563 -9.07 -17.16 -4.48
C GLU A 563 -10.10 -16.29 -3.73
N LEU A 564 -11.39 -16.55 -3.90
CA LEU A 564 -12.47 -15.89 -3.17
C LEU A 564 -12.40 -16.20 -1.66
N GLU A 565 -12.15 -17.45 -1.26
CA GLU A 565 -11.95 -17.80 0.16
C GLU A 565 -10.72 -17.09 0.77
N ALA A 566 -9.64 -16.92 -0.01
CA ALA A 566 -8.45 -16.17 0.41
C ALA A 566 -8.73 -14.66 0.53
N ILE A 567 -9.44 -14.07 -0.44
CA ILE A 567 -9.85 -12.65 -0.41
C ILE A 567 -10.80 -12.38 0.78
N VAL A 568 -11.73 -13.30 1.08
CA VAL A 568 -12.60 -13.19 2.27
C VAL A 568 -11.78 -13.24 3.56
N LYS A 569 -10.77 -14.11 3.67
CA LYS A 569 -9.87 -14.15 4.83
C LYS A 569 -9.05 -12.87 4.98
N GLN A 570 -8.50 -12.34 3.89
CA GLN A 570 -7.80 -11.05 3.91
C GLN A 570 -8.74 -9.90 4.30
N SER A 571 -9.96 -9.87 3.75
CA SER A 571 -10.97 -8.86 4.08
C SER A 571 -11.37 -8.88 5.56
N LEU A 572 -11.40 -10.05 6.22
CA LEU A 572 -11.62 -10.15 7.65
C LEU A 572 -10.46 -9.53 8.46
N VAL A 573 -9.21 -9.84 8.10
CA VAL A 573 -8.00 -9.26 8.73
C VAL A 573 -7.96 -7.74 8.53
N ASP A 574 -8.20 -7.25 7.31
CA ASP A 574 -8.34 -5.83 7.00
C ASP A 574 -9.46 -5.17 7.81
N SER A 575 -10.59 -5.85 8.04
CA SER A 575 -11.69 -5.33 8.85
C SER A 575 -11.30 -5.20 10.34
N GLU A 576 -10.44 -6.09 10.83
CA GLU A 576 -9.96 -6.10 12.21
C GLU A 576 -8.89 -5.02 12.43
N ALA A 577 -7.93 -4.89 11.52
CA ALA A 577 -6.96 -3.79 11.51
C ALA A 577 -7.63 -2.41 11.38
N ARG A 578 -8.75 -2.31 10.63
CA ARG A 578 -9.56 -1.08 10.60
C ARG A 578 -10.27 -0.81 11.93
N ARG A 579 -10.69 -1.83 12.69
CA ARG A 579 -11.27 -1.63 14.04
C ARG A 579 -10.21 -1.17 15.04
N THR A 580 -8.99 -1.71 15.01
CA THR A 580 -7.92 -1.25 15.91
C THR A 580 -7.54 0.19 15.60
N LEU A 581 -7.26 0.51 14.33
CA LEU A 581 -6.94 1.89 13.92
C LEU A 581 -8.08 2.89 14.22
N GLN A 582 -9.35 2.47 14.15
CA GLN A 582 -10.48 3.31 14.56
C GLN A 582 -10.54 3.50 16.09
N ALA A 583 -10.15 2.51 16.89
CA ALA A 583 -10.02 2.65 18.34
C ALA A 583 -8.88 3.61 18.69
N ASP A 584 -7.69 3.42 18.09
CA ASP A 584 -6.52 4.27 18.26
C ASP A 584 -6.85 5.74 17.90
N LEU A 585 -7.56 5.96 16.79
CA LEU A 585 -8.01 7.28 16.36
C LEU A 585 -9.01 7.91 17.35
N ASN A 586 -9.93 7.12 17.92
CA ASN A 586 -10.87 7.60 18.92
C ASN A 586 -10.16 7.99 20.22
N GLU A 587 -9.19 7.18 20.69
CA GLU A 587 -8.42 7.45 21.91
C GLU A 587 -7.47 8.66 21.74
N ALA A 588 -6.82 8.79 20.57
CA ALA A 588 -6.07 9.99 20.21
C ALA A 588 -6.97 11.25 20.15
N THR A 589 -8.22 11.11 19.69
CA THR A 589 -9.20 12.22 19.68
C THR A 589 -9.65 12.59 21.09
N ILE A 590 -9.83 11.63 22.00
CA ILE A 590 -10.12 11.87 23.42
C ILE A 590 -8.94 12.61 24.06
N SER A 591 -7.72 12.09 23.89
CA SER A 591 -6.48 12.70 24.42
C SER A 591 -6.28 14.13 23.90
N LEU A 592 -6.58 14.39 22.62
CA LEU A 592 -6.52 15.74 22.04
C LEU A 592 -7.55 16.69 22.68
N ASN A 593 -8.76 16.21 22.98
CA ASN A 593 -9.77 16.99 23.68
C ASN A 593 -9.36 17.29 25.14
N GLU A 594 -8.79 16.31 25.85
CA GLU A 594 -8.25 16.51 27.21
C GLU A 594 -7.10 17.52 27.25
N VAL A 595 -6.19 17.47 26.26
CA VAL A 595 -5.12 18.47 26.08
C VAL A 595 -5.70 19.84 25.72
N SER A 596 -6.76 19.91 24.92
CA SER A 596 -7.46 21.15 24.57
C SER A 596 -8.13 21.79 25.80
N GLU A 597 -8.90 21.03 26.58
CA GLU A 597 -9.48 21.51 27.84
C GLU A 597 -8.40 21.94 28.84
N SER A 598 -7.33 21.16 28.98
CA SER A 598 -6.18 21.49 29.83
C SER A 598 -5.51 22.80 29.39
N THR A 599 -5.38 23.03 28.07
CA THR A 599 -4.82 24.25 27.50
C THR A 599 -5.75 25.45 27.71
N LEU A 600 -7.07 25.28 27.59
CA LEU A 600 -8.07 26.30 27.91
C LEU A 600 -8.05 26.65 29.40
N LEU A 601 -7.92 25.66 30.29
CA LEU A 601 -7.75 25.88 31.73
C LEU A 601 -6.45 26.63 32.06
N LEU A 602 -5.35 26.32 31.36
CA LEU A 602 -4.07 27.03 31.51
C LEU A 602 -4.17 28.48 30.98
N SER A 603 -4.82 28.68 29.84
CA SER A 603 -5.07 29.99 29.22
C SER A 603 -5.94 30.88 30.12
N ASN A 604 -7.03 30.34 30.68
CA ASN A 604 -7.88 31.05 31.64
C ASN A 604 -7.12 31.42 32.92
N LYS A 605 -6.29 30.52 33.46
CA LYS A 605 -5.39 30.83 34.59
C LYS A 605 -4.41 31.94 34.24
N LEU A 606 -3.76 31.86 33.07
CA LEU A 606 -2.81 32.87 32.59
C LEU A 606 -3.47 34.24 32.38
N GLY A 607 -4.68 34.27 31.81
CA GLY A 607 -5.49 35.49 31.67
C GLY A 607 -5.84 36.13 33.02
N SER A 608 -6.25 35.32 34.01
CA SER A 608 -6.52 35.81 35.37
C SER A 608 -5.26 36.35 36.06
N SER A 609 -4.11 35.68 35.87
CA SER A 609 -2.80 36.12 36.37
C SER A 609 -2.36 37.42 35.69
N ASN A 610 -2.54 37.56 34.38
CA ASN A 610 -2.18 38.77 33.64
C ASN A 610 -3.09 39.97 34.03
N SER A 611 -4.37 39.72 34.32
CA SER A 611 -5.25 40.73 34.93
C SER A 611 -4.75 41.15 36.32
N MET A 612 -4.36 40.20 37.19
CA MET A 612 -3.77 40.50 38.49
C MET A 612 -2.46 41.29 38.37
N ILE A 613 -1.60 40.95 37.41
CA ILE A 613 -0.36 41.70 37.09
C ILE A 613 -0.68 43.11 36.57
N SER A 614 -1.77 43.28 35.81
CA SER A 614 -2.22 44.62 35.38
C SER A 614 -2.63 45.47 36.57
N ASN A 615 -3.45 44.94 37.47
CA ASN A 615 -3.87 45.64 38.69
C ASN A 615 -2.68 45.99 39.58
N ILE A 616 -1.75 45.05 39.81
CA ILE A 616 -0.51 45.30 40.58
C ILE A 616 0.37 46.36 39.92
N ARG A 617 0.38 46.45 38.58
CA ARG A 617 1.11 47.49 37.84
C ARG A 617 0.46 48.87 38.02
N GLU A 618 -0.87 48.93 38.06
CA GLU A 618 -1.63 50.13 38.35
C GLU A 618 -1.45 50.58 39.82
N ASP A 619 -1.59 49.67 40.79
CA ASP A 619 -1.30 49.92 42.21
C ASP A 619 0.14 50.45 42.41
N LYS A 620 1.12 49.84 41.72
CA LYS A 620 2.53 50.29 41.74
C LYS A 620 2.68 51.70 41.17
N LYS A 621 1.96 52.05 40.10
CA LYS A 621 1.97 53.40 39.52
C LYS A 621 1.38 54.41 40.50
N MET A 622 0.19 54.15 41.03
CA MET A 622 -0.49 54.97 42.04
C MET A 622 0.40 55.20 43.28
N LEU A 623 1.03 54.13 43.80
CA LEU A 623 1.95 54.22 44.93
C LEU A 623 3.21 55.03 44.61
N SER A 624 3.74 54.93 43.38
CA SER A 624 4.90 55.73 42.96
C SER A 624 4.57 57.22 42.81
N GLU A 625 3.37 57.54 42.34
CA GLU A 625 2.86 58.92 42.23
C GLU A 625 2.65 59.52 43.62
N ALA A 626 1.98 58.80 44.53
CA ALA A 626 1.81 59.19 45.93
C ALA A 626 3.16 59.37 46.67
N LEU A 627 4.16 58.53 46.40
CA LEU A 627 5.50 58.66 46.99
C LEU A 627 6.28 59.87 46.46
N VAL A 628 6.08 60.26 45.20
CA VAL A 628 6.63 61.51 44.64
C VAL A 628 5.94 62.73 45.25
N GLU A 629 4.62 62.71 45.42
CA GLU A 629 3.87 63.77 46.08
C GLU A 629 4.26 63.90 47.57
N GLN A 630 4.40 62.79 48.29
CA GLN A 630 4.91 62.79 49.66
C GLN A 630 6.33 63.37 49.74
N LYS A 631 7.24 63.00 48.83
CA LYS A 631 8.59 63.59 48.78
C LYS A 631 8.53 65.10 48.57
N LYS A 632 7.69 65.57 47.66
CA LYS A 632 7.47 67.01 47.43
C LYS A 632 6.99 67.72 48.70
N SER A 633 5.97 67.20 49.39
CA SER A 633 5.47 67.82 50.61
C SER A 633 6.49 67.79 51.77
N THR A 634 7.31 66.74 51.88
CA THR A 634 8.40 66.72 52.87
C THR A 634 9.53 67.70 52.55
N ALA A 635 9.86 67.93 51.27
CA ALA A 635 10.85 68.94 50.87
C ALA A 635 10.33 70.37 51.11
N GLU A 636 9.04 70.61 50.89
CA GLU A 636 8.38 71.88 51.23
C GLU A 636 8.35 72.12 52.74
N ALA A 637 8.04 71.09 53.54
CA ALA A 637 8.12 71.15 55.00
C ALA A 637 9.56 71.40 55.50
N GLN A 638 10.57 70.76 54.91
CA GLN A 638 11.98 71.01 55.23
C GLN A 638 12.41 72.45 54.89
N LYS A 639 11.98 72.99 53.75
CA LYS A 639 12.23 74.39 53.40
C LYS A 639 11.59 75.33 54.43
N ASN A 640 10.32 75.11 54.77
CA ASN A 640 9.61 75.91 55.77
C ASN A 640 10.26 75.83 57.16
N MET A 641 10.84 74.67 57.53
CA MET A 641 11.67 74.55 58.74
C MET A 641 12.98 75.35 58.65
N ALA A 642 13.67 75.35 57.52
CA ALA A 642 14.89 76.13 57.32
C ALA A 642 14.60 77.64 57.36
N ASP A 643 13.53 78.09 56.69
CA ASP A 643 13.08 79.49 56.72
C ASP A 643 12.67 79.91 58.16
N ALA A 644 12.05 79.02 58.93
CA ALA A 644 11.77 79.25 60.35
C ALA A 644 13.04 79.29 61.22
N GLN A 645 14.04 78.44 60.96
CA GLN A 645 15.34 78.47 61.66
C GLN A 645 16.11 79.78 61.37
N ASN A 646 16.11 80.23 60.11
CA ASN A 646 16.70 81.51 59.71
C ASN A 646 16.01 82.68 60.44
N LEU A 647 14.67 82.65 60.53
CA LEU A 647 13.90 83.65 61.28
C LEU A 647 14.27 83.62 62.79
N ILE A 648 14.32 82.44 63.42
CA ILE A 648 14.73 82.27 64.81
C ILE A 648 16.14 82.82 65.07
N GLN A 649 17.09 82.56 64.16
CA GLN A 649 18.45 83.09 64.26
C GLN A 649 18.47 84.62 64.15
N SER A 650 17.70 85.21 63.23
CA SER A 650 17.59 86.67 63.10
C SER A 650 16.98 87.33 64.35
N LEU A 651 15.98 86.69 64.96
CA LEU A 651 15.37 87.13 66.23
C LEU A 651 16.33 86.96 67.41
N GLY A 652 17.16 85.91 67.41
CA GLY A 652 18.25 85.74 68.37
C GLY A 652 19.25 86.90 68.34
N VAL A 653 19.70 87.30 67.15
CA VAL A 653 20.60 88.45 66.96
C VAL A 653 19.93 89.78 67.36
N GLN A 654 18.62 89.95 67.13
CA GLN A 654 17.91 91.12 67.66
C GLN A 654 17.81 91.09 69.19
N ARG A 655 17.51 89.94 69.81
CA ARG A 655 17.48 89.78 71.26
C ARG A 655 18.83 90.11 71.89
N GLU A 656 19.92 89.63 71.30
CA GLU A 656 21.29 89.91 71.77
C GLU A 656 21.62 91.41 71.66
N LYS A 657 21.23 92.10 70.58
CA LYS A 657 21.35 93.56 70.47
C LYS A 657 20.57 94.29 71.57
N PHE A 658 19.33 93.88 71.85
CA PHE A 658 18.56 94.44 72.96
C PHE A 658 19.21 94.16 74.32
N GLU A 659 19.73 92.95 74.54
CA GLU A 659 20.40 92.56 75.78
C GLU A 659 21.71 93.34 76.00
N MET A 660 22.50 93.58 74.95
CA MET A 660 23.67 94.47 75.00
C MET A 660 23.29 95.93 75.28
N SER A 661 22.18 96.42 74.71
CA SER A 661 21.67 97.75 75.04
C SER A 661 21.16 97.84 76.49
N SER A 662 20.58 96.76 77.02
CA SER A 662 20.14 96.66 78.41
C SER A 662 21.33 96.64 79.37
N LYS A 663 22.41 95.92 79.06
CA LYS A 663 23.65 95.90 79.86
C LYS A 663 24.34 97.26 79.85
N LYS A 664 24.38 97.95 78.71
CA LYS A 664 24.89 99.34 78.64
C LYS A 664 24.06 100.31 79.48
N LEU A 665 22.73 100.19 79.46
CA LEU A 665 21.85 100.97 80.34
C LEU A 665 22.03 100.61 81.83
N GLU A 666 22.31 99.34 82.16
CA GLU A 666 22.60 98.89 83.52
C GLU A 666 23.96 99.41 84.02
N GLU A 667 24.98 99.45 83.16
CA GLU A 667 26.28 100.10 83.42
C GLU A 667 26.12 101.62 83.63
N GLU A 668 25.33 102.30 82.80
CA GLU A 668 24.99 103.73 82.95
C GLU A 668 24.20 104.01 84.25
N LEU A 669 23.32 103.09 84.66
CA LEU A 669 22.62 103.16 85.95
C LEU A 669 23.59 102.92 87.12
N ALA A 670 24.55 102.01 86.96
CA ALA A 670 25.56 101.72 87.98
C ALA A 670 26.54 102.89 88.17
N THR A 671 26.99 103.55 87.11
CA THR A 671 27.82 104.76 87.20
C THR A 671 27.04 105.93 87.79
N ALA A 672 25.82 106.20 87.33
CA ALA A 672 24.96 107.24 87.93
C ALA A 672 24.69 107.00 89.43
N LYS A 673 24.47 105.73 89.83
CA LYS A 673 24.33 105.34 91.24
C LYS A 673 25.63 105.53 92.03
N GLY A 674 26.79 105.33 91.39
CA GLY A 674 28.11 105.64 91.95
C GLY A 674 28.32 107.14 92.16
N GLU A 675 27.97 107.97 91.18
CA GLU A 675 28.02 109.43 91.27
C GLU A 675 27.10 109.97 92.37
N ILE A 676 25.85 109.47 92.44
CA ILE A 676 24.90 109.78 93.52
C ILE A 676 25.49 109.42 94.89
N LEU A 677 26.19 108.28 95.03
CA LEU A 677 26.87 107.91 96.28
C LEU A 677 28.07 108.81 96.60
N CYS A 678 28.82 109.27 95.60
CA CYS A 678 29.91 110.24 95.78
C CYS A 678 29.39 111.61 96.24
N LEU A 679 28.35 112.14 95.58
CA LEU A 679 27.67 113.38 95.97
C LEU A 679 27.10 113.25 97.40
N ARG A 680 26.44 112.14 97.72
CA ARG A 680 25.89 111.89 99.06
C ARG A 680 26.97 111.77 100.14
N ARG A 681 28.16 111.25 99.81
CA ARG A 681 29.34 111.25 100.69
C ARG A 681 29.92 112.65 100.91
N GLN A 682 30.00 113.48 99.88
CA GLN A 682 30.42 114.89 100.03
C GLN A 682 29.48 115.64 100.98
N ILE A 683 28.16 115.46 100.83
CA ILE A 683 27.13 116.04 101.71
C ILE A 683 27.23 115.53 103.17
N SER A 684 27.82 114.35 103.40
CA SER A 684 27.87 113.72 104.73
C SER A 684 29.16 113.99 105.53
N ALA A 685 30.15 114.71 104.97
CA ALA A 685 31.51 114.75 105.53
C ALA A 685 31.82 115.95 106.46
N ILE A 686 31.13 117.08 106.29
CA ILE A 686 31.29 118.29 107.11
C ILE A 686 29.88 118.87 107.34
N GLY A 687 29.44 118.93 108.59
CA GLY A 687 28.04 119.26 108.91
C GLY A 687 27.85 120.57 109.66
N SER A 688 26.64 121.13 109.56
CA SER A 688 26.03 121.94 110.61
C SER A 688 24.49 121.91 110.49
N GLN A 689 23.83 121.78 111.64
CA GLN A 689 22.46 122.17 111.98
C GLN A 689 21.25 121.87 111.05
N ASP A 690 20.35 121.06 111.62
CA ASP A 690 18.92 121.37 111.82
C ASP A 690 17.91 121.26 110.65
N PRO A 691 16.59 121.14 110.95
CA PRO A 691 15.69 120.33 110.13
C PRO A 691 14.63 121.11 109.35
N ASN A 692 13.80 120.32 108.65
CA ASN A 692 12.49 120.58 108.06
C ASN A 692 12.41 120.77 106.53
N SER A 693 11.63 119.87 105.94
CA SER A 693 10.55 120.14 104.98
C SER A 693 10.86 120.28 103.46
N LEU A 694 9.81 119.87 102.73
CA LEU A 694 9.38 120.32 101.39
C LEU A 694 10.20 119.94 100.12
N LEU A 695 9.46 119.32 99.18
CA LEU A 695 9.45 119.59 97.73
C LEU A 695 10.75 119.26 96.92
N GLU A 696 10.77 119.14 95.58
CA GLU A 696 9.73 119.24 94.52
C GLU A 696 10.05 118.28 93.33
N THR A 697 9.29 118.39 92.22
CA THR A 697 9.56 118.10 90.78
C THR A 697 10.95 117.59 90.32
N SER A 698 11.13 116.91 89.18
CA SER A 698 10.30 116.48 88.01
C SER A 698 11.15 115.44 87.21
N VAL A 699 10.89 114.92 86.00
CA VAL A 699 10.16 115.30 84.76
C VAL A 699 9.69 114.03 84.06
N ALA A 700 8.56 114.07 83.35
CA ALA A 700 8.19 113.08 82.33
C ALA A 700 8.24 113.71 80.93
N PRO A 701 8.69 112.95 79.92
CA PRO A 701 7.91 112.83 78.69
C PRO A 701 7.73 111.34 78.32
N ASN A 702 6.52 110.78 78.19
CA ASN A 702 5.50 111.05 77.16
C ASN A 702 6.07 111.16 75.74
N PHE A 703 5.81 110.17 74.88
CA PHE A 703 5.45 110.43 73.47
C PHE A 703 4.63 109.30 72.82
N SER A 704 3.39 109.64 72.45
CA SER A 704 2.65 109.22 71.24
C SER A 704 2.53 107.72 70.82
N GLN A 705 1.31 107.19 70.97
CA GLN A 705 0.55 106.62 69.83
C GLN A 705 0.51 107.64 68.66
N PRO A 706 0.43 107.26 67.35
CA PRO A 706 -0.75 106.55 66.82
C PRO A 706 -0.62 105.71 65.51
N SER A 707 -1.71 104.98 65.18
CA SER A 707 -2.30 104.70 63.85
C SER A 707 -1.39 104.47 62.60
N LYS A 708 -1.63 103.46 61.75
CA LYS A 708 -2.74 103.43 60.77
C LYS A 708 -2.88 102.07 60.01
N GLN A 709 -4.11 101.77 59.56
CA GLN A 709 -4.58 101.31 58.21
C GLN A 709 -3.70 100.38 57.33
N GLN A 710 -4.21 99.42 56.53
CA GLN A 710 -5.56 98.78 56.40
C GLN A 710 -5.49 97.58 55.41
N HIS A 711 -6.31 96.53 55.63
CA HIS A 711 -6.69 95.48 54.64
C HIS A 711 -5.53 94.59 54.10
N VAL A 712 -5.73 93.42 53.46
CA VAL A 712 -6.83 92.90 52.62
C VAL A 712 -7.20 91.43 52.92
N ASN A 713 -8.50 91.13 52.80
CA ASN A 713 -9.19 89.83 52.68
C ASN A 713 -8.85 88.62 53.59
N TYR A 714 -9.82 88.29 54.47
CA TYR A 714 -10.28 86.91 54.66
C TYR A 714 -11.82 86.89 54.76
N ARG A 715 -12.51 86.38 53.72
CA ARG A 715 -13.97 86.07 53.76
C ARG A 715 -14.44 85.29 52.52
N THR A 716 -15.21 84.19 52.72
CA THR A 716 -16.40 83.72 51.94
C THR A 716 -16.28 83.50 50.40
N ASP A 717 -17.04 82.65 49.69
CA ASP A 717 -18.09 81.64 49.96
C ASP A 717 -18.31 80.82 48.65
N ALA A 718 -19.04 79.69 48.54
CA ALA A 718 -19.65 78.75 49.50
C ALA A 718 -20.04 77.42 48.78
N GLY A 719 -20.32 76.36 49.53
CA GLY A 719 -21.01 75.14 49.07
C GLY A 719 -20.09 73.97 48.66
N ALA A 720 -20.57 72.71 48.64
CA ALA A 720 -21.90 72.21 48.98
C ALA A 720 -21.86 70.80 49.61
N HIS A 721 -22.89 70.45 50.40
CA HIS A 721 -23.12 69.10 50.95
C HIS A 721 -24.09 68.28 50.09
N ARG A 722 -24.15 66.95 50.35
CA ARG A 722 -25.07 65.91 49.80
C ARG A 722 -24.66 65.41 48.40
N SER A 723 -24.87 64.16 47.98
CA SER A 723 -25.18 62.85 48.64
C SER A 723 -25.07 61.73 47.56
N ALA A 724 -25.25 60.41 47.77
CA ALA A 724 -25.77 59.65 48.91
C ALA A 724 -25.31 58.16 48.94
N LYS A 725 -25.20 57.59 50.15
CA LYS A 725 -25.89 56.36 50.64
C LYS A 725 -26.07 55.15 49.69
N LYS A 726 -25.67 53.95 50.18
CA LYS A 726 -25.89 52.59 49.59
C LYS A 726 -24.98 52.31 48.35
N ILE A 727 -24.60 51.09 47.95
CA ILE A 727 -25.13 49.72 48.16
C ILE A 727 -24.00 48.70 48.49
N TYR A 728 -24.32 47.64 49.25
CA TYR A 728 -23.50 46.43 49.40
C TYR A 728 -23.48 45.56 48.13
N ARG A 729 -22.31 45.15 47.64
CA ARG A 729 -22.16 43.87 46.91
C ARG A 729 -20.93 43.10 47.41
N ARG A 730 -21.16 41.86 47.84
CA ARG A 730 -20.14 40.88 48.25
C ARG A 730 -20.42 39.60 47.46
N LYS A 731 -19.37 39.02 46.87
CA LYS A 731 -19.25 37.62 46.38
C LYS A 731 -20.51 36.96 45.81
N ASP A 732 -20.50 36.74 44.50
CA ASP A 732 -20.91 35.45 43.96
C ASP A 732 -19.67 34.54 43.79
N ARG A 733 -19.87 33.22 43.95
CA ARG A 733 -18.91 32.19 43.52
C ARG A 733 -19.36 31.67 42.15
N PRO A 734 -18.46 31.40 41.20
CA PRO A 734 -18.74 30.38 40.21
C PRO A 734 -18.76 29.01 40.89
N ALA A 735 -19.67 28.13 40.46
CA ALA A 735 -19.64 26.71 40.79
C ALA A 735 -19.43 25.92 39.49
N ARG A 736 -18.24 25.33 39.36
CA ARG A 736 -17.90 24.14 38.60
C ARG A 736 -16.76 23.46 39.36
#